data_AF-A0A955U4F6-F1
#
_entry.id   AF-A0A955U4F6-F1
#
_cell.length_a   1.000
_cell.length_b   1.000
_cell.length_c   1.000
_cell.angle_alpha   90.00
_cell.angle_beta   90.00
_cell.angle_gamma   90.00
#
_symmetry.space_group_name_H-M   'P 1'
#
loop_
_entity.id
_entity.type
_entity.pdbx_description
1 polymer ?
#
loop_
_entity_poly.entity_id
_entity_poly.type
_entity_poly.pdbx_seq_one_letter_code
_entity_poly.pdbx_strand_id
1 'polypeptide(L)'
;MRLPRLVLTPDAPPTASGDFPHVLVARAAELHARSGGRTELVVPTGDGRWLVGRSVAGTTVFRLVDRSEVDRVGGHPAWLLTADPWFDPELDAEGRPRAPAALPLRHVVRLMAPLGRRHRRTIKALAATVATLREHGRARLLVEADLLASASHPARWFVLALLSTLPPTRREPLSIAIGDLRADPGLDLVVGSDVELLGEGAVSVADPPDEGDDLVAYYVRNRLYDDDPEAVESAAWLFDGEGDRWGDGVAALIRDGVPGVAGADPDVRARDPERAVRALSARLRAGAALDAALLDELVQTTLATRDPRPWRALGRRSAVQRADAVDAMLAHAAALRPGAELLTELAGLYPPGAPLERWIPALMGWLAEGEVTSAAVAALHDTLLCWPLTATGATRTSVWAEVVGLLVGLGEDEAAMEALVSPLAAEIARDGAGRALVASWATVPATFRTTDRMDTFVALLHGVPDGDLAATDLFRLVKSSEDEVRALIRGWVRLSVAAPTNRDPLFAVVRDTPWLRTWAEALLDADGGFRATPGDLAEATEPLWAELADAVVERATAPREAVIGLASLPLSTRAVTHAVRLLGVTIARHAGFPDAELAGAAESFAHVPDADAAWPWIAITASAPDVWDDEVVDGTVLEVLGGPLSPDSRLIVAHSLRLLGAAPGWEPLELARWVVRLTLADRMDAGKTLVTELLRGISDRTDAEPFLATTLDPLLDLQPDHPALPCLVGCLEAAGWRSSRLGRVVDAVGLERLPQGLLPHVARLVGGAP
;
A
#
# COMPACT_ATOMS: atom_id res chain seq x y z
N MET A 1 8.78 63.00 28.58
CA MET A 1 8.31 62.48 27.28
C MET A 1 7.41 61.30 27.55
N ARG A 2 6.25 61.21 26.90
CA ARG A 2 5.39 60.02 26.98
C ARG A 2 5.94 58.97 26.02
N LEU A 3 6.02 57.73 26.47
CA LEU A 3 6.54 56.62 25.70
C LEU A 3 5.66 56.25 24.50
N PRO A 4 6.22 55.68 23.42
CA PRO A 4 5.43 55.13 22.34
C PRO A 4 4.47 54.06 22.88
N ARG A 5 3.18 54.29 22.72
CA ARG A 5 2.11 53.42 23.22
C ARG A 5 1.23 52.99 22.06
N LEU A 6 1.00 51.70 21.94
CA LEU A 6 0.08 51.09 20.99
C LEU A 6 -1.12 50.53 21.75
N VAL A 7 -2.33 50.94 21.38
CA VAL A 7 -3.57 50.46 21.98
C VAL A 7 -4.32 49.63 20.93
N LEU A 8 -4.65 48.40 21.31
CA LEU A 8 -5.44 47.46 20.54
C LEU A 8 -6.77 47.22 21.26
N THR A 9 -7.86 47.48 20.56
CA THR A 9 -9.22 47.18 21.02
C THR A 9 -9.86 46.17 20.06
N PRO A 10 -10.79 45.31 20.53
CA PRO A 10 -11.34 44.23 19.71
C PRO A 10 -12.04 44.73 18.45
N ASP A 11 -12.65 45.92 18.53
CA ASP A 11 -13.53 46.48 17.49
C ASP A 11 -12.99 47.77 16.85
N ALA A 12 -11.69 48.11 17.03
CA ALA A 12 -11.11 49.32 16.43
C ALA A 12 -9.70 49.07 15.88
N PRO A 13 -9.28 49.84 14.84
CA PRO A 13 -7.94 49.73 14.31
C PRO A 13 -6.87 50.07 15.38
N PRO A 14 -5.67 49.49 15.28
CA PRO A 14 -4.56 49.77 16.20
C PRO A 14 -4.28 51.26 16.29
N THR A 15 -4.25 51.82 17.49
CA THR A 15 -3.93 53.24 17.71
C THR A 15 -2.57 53.37 18.36
N ALA A 16 -1.58 53.84 17.60
CA ALA A 16 -0.24 54.11 18.08
C ALA A 16 -0.06 55.60 18.42
N SER A 17 0.66 55.89 19.50
CA SER A 17 1.15 57.22 19.87
C SER A 17 2.68 57.17 19.89
N GLY A 18 3.35 58.21 19.38
CA GLY A 18 4.80 58.23 19.18
C GLY A 18 5.28 57.41 17.97
N ASP A 19 6.59 57.32 17.77
CA ASP A 19 7.21 56.51 16.71
C ASP A 19 7.17 55.01 17.07
N PHE A 20 6.04 54.36 16.81
CA PHE A 20 5.87 52.92 16.95
C PHE A 20 6.08 52.22 15.59
N PRO A 21 7.12 51.39 15.40
CA PRO A 21 7.41 50.78 14.11
C PRO A 21 6.24 49.92 13.59
N HIS A 22 5.85 50.10 12.33
CA HIS A 22 4.73 49.36 11.70
C HIS A 22 4.87 47.83 11.79
N VAL A 23 6.10 47.31 11.71
CA VAL A 23 6.39 45.88 11.87
C VAL A 23 6.03 45.39 13.28
N LEU A 24 6.27 46.21 14.30
CA LEU A 24 5.93 45.89 15.69
C LEU A 24 4.43 46.06 15.95
N VAL A 25 3.74 46.94 15.22
CA VAL A 25 2.26 47.04 15.26
C VAL A 25 1.60 45.78 14.74
N ALA A 26 2.07 45.24 13.61
CA ALA A 26 1.57 43.98 13.05
C ALA A 26 1.85 42.79 13.99
N ARG A 27 3.05 42.74 14.56
CA ARG A 27 3.43 41.71 15.53
C ARG A 27 2.61 41.78 16.83
N ALA A 28 2.35 42.98 17.34
CA ALA A 28 1.51 43.20 18.52
C ALA A 28 0.04 42.79 18.26
N ALA A 29 -0.48 43.09 17.07
CA ALA A 29 -1.83 42.69 16.66
C ALA A 29 -1.98 41.17 16.53
N GLU A 30 -0.99 40.51 15.94
CA GLU A 30 -0.91 39.05 15.88
C GLU A 30 -0.90 38.43 17.29
N LEU A 31 -0.06 38.96 18.18
CA LEU A 31 0.05 38.49 19.57
C LEU A 31 -1.25 38.69 20.35
N HIS A 32 -1.90 39.84 20.21
CA HIS A 32 -3.19 40.13 20.84
C HIS A 32 -4.31 39.20 20.36
N ALA A 33 -4.35 38.91 19.05
CA ALA A 33 -5.34 37.99 18.48
C ALA A 33 -5.15 36.55 18.98
N ARG A 34 -3.89 36.11 19.16
CA ARG A 34 -3.58 34.77 19.67
C ARG A 34 -3.90 34.61 21.16
N SER A 35 -3.72 35.66 21.96
CA SER A 35 -3.77 35.58 23.42
C SER A 35 -5.17 35.79 24.02
N GLY A 36 -6.21 36.00 23.20
CA GLY A 36 -7.61 36.06 23.65
C GLY A 36 -7.93 37.21 24.63
N GLY A 37 -7.09 38.26 24.68
CA GLY A 37 -7.36 39.47 25.45
C GLY A 37 -7.25 39.33 26.99
N ARG A 38 -6.57 38.31 27.52
CA ARG A 38 -6.38 38.13 28.99
C ARG A 38 -4.91 37.93 29.39
N THR A 39 -4.00 38.72 28.82
CA THR A 39 -2.57 38.38 28.88
C THR A 39 -1.69 39.60 29.11
N GLU A 40 -0.68 39.45 29.97
CA GLU A 40 0.52 40.29 29.95
C GLU A 40 1.58 39.61 29.09
N LEU A 41 2.19 40.33 28.16
CA LEU A 41 3.13 39.81 27.18
C LEU A 41 4.42 40.62 27.22
N VAL A 42 5.55 39.94 27.27
CA VAL A 42 6.89 40.54 27.18
C VAL A 42 7.64 39.84 26.07
N VAL A 43 7.86 40.54 24.96
CA VAL A 43 8.44 39.98 23.75
C VAL A 43 9.66 40.80 23.32
N PRO A 44 10.84 40.20 23.24
CA PRO A 44 12.01 40.87 22.68
C PRO A 44 11.81 41.13 21.17
N THR A 45 12.26 42.29 20.69
CA THR A 45 12.03 42.72 19.30
C THR A 45 13.25 42.52 18.38
N GLY A 46 14.34 41.95 18.91
CA GLY A 46 15.53 41.55 18.14
C GLY A 46 16.59 42.64 17.94
N ASP A 47 16.34 43.87 18.37
CA ASP A 47 17.28 45.00 18.27
C ASP A 47 17.64 45.60 19.64
N GLY A 48 17.50 44.78 20.68
CA GLY A 48 17.69 45.18 22.07
C GLY A 48 16.52 45.96 22.69
N ARG A 49 15.40 46.12 21.98
CA ARG A 49 14.14 46.68 22.52
C ARG A 49 13.16 45.57 22.91
N TRP A 50 12.25 45.87 23.83
CA TRP A 50 11.23 44.95 24.32
C TRP A 50 9.83 45.51 24.07
N LEU A 51 8.95 44.68 23.55
CA LEU A 51 7.53 44.96 23.41
C LEU A 51 6.81 44.40 24.63
N VAL A 52 6.18 45.26 25.42
CA VAL A 52 5.48 44.87 26.65
C VAL A 52 4.02 45.23 26.53
N GLY A 53 3.13 44.24 26.61
CA GLY A 53 1.69 44.38 26.47
C GLY A 53 0.93 43.96 27.72
N ARG A 54 -0.17 44.66 28.03
CA ARG A 54 -1.14 44.22 29.04
C ARG A 54 -2.55 44.39 28.55
N SER A 55 -3.38 43.37 28.74
CA SER A 55 -4.81 43.45 28.51
C SER A 55 -5.59 43.82 29.77
N VAL A 56 -6.43 44.85 29.68
CA VAL A 56 -7.36 45.27 30.73
C VAL A 56 -8.74 45.44 30.10
N ALA A 57 -9.74 44.69 30.60
CA ALA A 57 -11.14 44.78 30.16
C ALA A 57 -11.33 44.71 28.63
N GLY A 58 -10.59 43.81 27.95
CA GLY A 58 -10.67 43.61 26.50
C GLY A 58 -9.81 44.57 25.67
N THR A 59 -9.20 45.58 26.28
CA THR A 59 -8.25 46.48 25.61
C THR A 59 -6.82 46.07 25.94
N THR A 60 -5.99 45.80 24.94
CA THR A 60 -4.56 45.53 25.15
C THR A 60 -3.71 46.74 24.83
N VAL A 61 -2.87 47.13 25.80
CA VAL A 61 -1.96 48.26 25.68
C VAL A 61 -0.54 47.72 25.62
N PHE A 62 0.13 47.99 24.51
CA PHE A 62 1.55 47.71 24.30
C PHE A 62 2.38 48.98 24.46
N ARG A 63 3.55 48.84 25.09
CA ARG A 63 4.63 49.84 25.13
C ARG A 63 5.90 49.25 24.54
N LEU A 64 6.66 50.09 23.84
CA LEU A 64 8.00 49.74 23.37
C LEU A 64 9.01 50.28 24.40
N VAL A 65 9.77 49.37 25.00
CA VAL A 65 10.84 49.70 25.95
C VAL A 65 12.17 49.61 25.20
N ASP A 66 12.84 50.73 25.01
CA ASP A 66 14.13 50.78 24.29
C ASP A 66 15.35 50.71 25.23
N ARG A 67 16.56 50.61 24.66
CA ARG A 67 17.81 50.54 25.45
C ARG A 67 18.00 51.75 26.37
N SER A 68 17.63 52.95 25.93
CA SER A 68 17.81 54.19 26.71
C SER A 68 16.84 54.28 27.89
N GLU A 69 15.67 53.65 27.77
CA GLU A 69 14.73 53.45 28.86
C GLU A 69 15.19 52.36 29.80
N VAL A 70 15.66 51.23 29.28
CA VAL A 70 16.26 50.15 30.06
C VAL A 70 17.36 50.72 30.95
N ASP A 71 18.25 51.58 30.45
CA ASP A 71 19.28 52.28 31.24
C ASP A 71 18.70 53.14 32.38
N ARG A 72 17.52 53.76 32.16
CA ARG A 72 16.83 54.62 33.12
C ARG A 72 16.11 53.85 34.23
N VAL A 73 15.69 52.62 33.93
CA VAL A 73 15.11 51.66 34.90
C VAL A 73 16.16 50.70 35.50
N GLY A 74 17.45 50.92 35.22
CA GLY A 74 18.56 50.20 35.83
C GLY A 74 19.11 49.02 35.03
N GLY A 75 18.98 49.00 33.71
CA GLY A 75 19.61 48.04 32.79
C GLY A 75 19.08 46.60 32.88
N HIS A 76 18.33 46.28 33.93
CA HIS A 76 18.03 44.94 34.36
C HIS A 76 16.55 44.61 34.11
N PRO A 77 16.17 43.44 33.56
CA PRO A 77 14.76 43.03 33.44
C PRO A 77 14.04 42.87 34.79
N ALA A 78 14.68 43.24 35.91
CA ALA A 78 14.10 43.23 37.24
C ALA A 78 13.06 44.33 37.41
N TRP A 79 13.03 45.33 36.52
CA TRP A 79 11.91 46.28 36.44
C TRP A 79 10.57 45.59 36.12
N LEU A 80 10.59 44.37 35.56
CA LEU A 80 9.41 43.52 35.42
C LEU A 80 8.83 43.06 36.79
N LEU A 81 9.54 43.31 37.89
CA LEU A 81 9.25 42.71 39.21
C LEU A 81 8.83 43.75 40.27
N THR A 82 8.87 45.04 39.96
CA THR A 82 8.92 46.13 40.95
C THR A 82 7.60 46.87 41.20
N ALA A 83 6.50 46.47 40.54
CA ALA A 83 5.15 46.95 40.78
C ALA A 83 4.23 45.80 41.24
N ASP A 84 3.09 46.12 41.87
CA ASP A 84 2.08 45.12 42.28
C ASP A 84 1.62 44.26 41.07
N PRO A 85 1.34 44.82 39.88
CA PRO A 85 1.33 44.05 38.61
C PRO A 85 2.76 43.87 38.05
N TRP A 86 3.05 42.79 37.31
CA TRP A 86 4.34 42.63 36.60
C TRP A 86 4.59 43.79 35.62
N PHE A 87 3.52 44.37 35.07
CA PHE A 87 3.57 45.58 34.26
C PHE A 87 2.38 46.52 34.53
N ASP A 88 2.67 47.79 34.81
CA ASP A 88 1.65 48.84 34.89
C ASP A 88 1.79 49.80 33.68
N PRO A 89 0.88 49.71 32.68
CA PRO A 89 0.86 50.60 31.53
C PRO A 89 0.37 52.02 31.88
N GLU A 90 0.06 52.32 33.14
CA GLU A 90 -0.31 53.65 33.65
C GLU A 90 0.78 54.30 34.50
N LEU A 91 1.89 53.62 34.81
CA LEU A 91 3.05 54.27 35.44
C LEU A 91 3.61 55.35 34.51
N ASP A 92 3.57 56.59 35.01
CA ASP A 92 4.13 57.80 34.40
C ASP A 92 5.66 57.83 34.51
N ALA A 93 6.33 58.60 33.64
CA ALA A 93 7.79 58.76 33.59
C ALA A 93 8.47 59.23 34.90
N GLU A 94 7.70 59.66 35.90
CA GLU A 94 8.19 60.09 37.23
C GLU A 94 8.04 59.00 38.31
N GLY A 95 7.18 58.01 38.10
CA GLY A 95 7.01 56.88 39.01
C GLY A 95 8.15 55.89 38.84
N ARG A 96 9.29 56.12 39.50
CA ARG A 96 10.43 55.20 39.45
C ARG A 96 10.05 53.87 40.11
N PRO A 97 9.97 52.75 39.39
CA PRO A 97 10.07 51.46 40.06
C PRO A 97 11.45 51.38 40.72
N ARG A 98 11.49 51.03 42.01
CA ARG A 98 12.77 50.75 42.68
C ARG A 98 13.24 49.39 42.21
N ALA A 99 14.37 49.32 41.48
CA ALA A 99 15.06 48.06 41.26
C ALA A 99 15.18 47.30 42.60
N PRO A 100 14.95 45.97 42.64
CA PRO A 100 15.16 45.21 43.86
C PRO A 100 16.60 45.47 44.34
N ALA A 101 16.79 45.65 45.65
CA ALA A 101 18.11 45.86 46.24
C ALA A 101 19.11 44.79 45.75
N ALA A 102 20.41 45.10 45.75
CA ALA A 102 21.46 44.14 45.40
C ALA A 102 21.27 42.83 46.21
N LEU A 103 20.80 41.79 45.53
CA LEU A 103 20.52 40.48 46.13
C LEU A 103 21.52 39.47 45.56
N PRO A 104 22.28 38.77 46.40
CA PRO A 104 23.09 37.64 45.97
C PRO A 104 22.24 36.58 45.25
N LEU A 105 22.74 35.94 44.18
CA LEU A 105 21.99 34.91 43.43
C LEU A 105 21.55 33.74 44.33
N ARG A 106 22.36 33.36 45.32
CA ARG A 106 22.02 32.37 46.37
C ARG A 106 20.76 32.74 47.17
N HIS A 107 20.47 34.04 47.29
CA HIS A 107 19.27 34.54 47.95
C HIS A 107 18.06 34.41 47.02
N VAL A 108 18.22 34.73 45.73
CA VAL A 108 17.20 34.50 44.69
C VAL A 108 16.78 33.04 44.64
N VAL A 109 17.72 32.09 44.79
CA VAL A 109 17.42 30.64 44.87
C VAL A 109 16.44 30.31 46.00
N ARG A 110 16.60 30.94 47.17
CA ARG A 110 15.69 30.72 48.32
C ARG A 110 14.31 31.30 48.05
N LEU A 111 14.22 32.40 47.31
CA LEU A 111 12.96 33.07 47.00
C LEU A 111 12.15 32.32 45.93
N MET A 112 12.82 31.67 44.96
CA MET A 112 12.15 30.84 43.95
C MET A 112 11.85 29.40 44.39
N ALA A 113 12.51 28.93 45.46
CA ALA A 113 12.37 27.58 45.99
C ALA A 113 10.93 27.04 46.17
N PRO A 114 9.96 27.84 46.64
CA PRO A 114 8.59 27.34 46.84
C PRO A 114 7.91 26.90 45.55
N LEU A 115 8.35 27.40 44.38
CA LEU A 115 7.79 27.09 43.07
C LEU A 115 7.87 25.60 42.71
N GLY A 116 9.02 24.97 42.95
CA GLY A 116 9.24 23.55 42.71
C GLY A 116 9.03 22.66 43.94
N ARG A 117 8.49 23.22 45.05
CA ARG A 117 8.41 22.63 46.40
C ARG A 117 9.76 22.25 47.05
N ARG A 118 10.83 22.07 46.27
CA ARG A 118 12.20 21.73 46.69
C ARG A 118 13.21 22.47 45.83
N HIS A 119 14.32 22.93 46.42
CA HIS A 119 15.42 23.62 45.72
C HIS A 119 15.91 22.84 44.50
N ARG A 120 16.07 21.52 44.63
CA ARG A 120 16.53 20.65 43.55
C ARG A 120 15.62 20.69 42.34
N ARG A 121 14.29 20.68 42.52
CA ARG A 121 13.33 20.72 41.41
C ARG A 121 13.34 22.08 40.71
N THR A 122 13.40 23.16 41.47
CA THR A 122 13.50 24.51 40.87
C THR A 122 14.79 24.69 40.08
N ILE A 123 15.91 24.15 40.55
CA ILE A 123 17.20 24.17 39.82
C ILE A 123 17.14 23.27 38.58
N LYS A 124 16.54 22.07 38.66
CA LYS A 124 16.28 21.20 37.51
C LYS A 124 15.46 21.91 36.44
N ALA A 125 14.40 22.61 36.84
CA ALA A 125 13.56 23.36 35.92
C ALA A 125 14.33 24.49 35.22
N LEU A 126 15.16 25.25 35.95
CA LEU A 126 16.06 26.24 35.34
C LEU A 126 17.04 25.58 34.34
N ALA A 127 17.63 24.45 34.71
CA ALA A 127 18.56 23.73 33.85
C ALA A 127 17.88 23.20 32.58
N ALA A 128 16.69 22.63 32.69
CA ALA A 128 15.87 22.22 31.56
C ALA A 128 15.54 23.40 30.64
N THR A 129 15.21 24.57 31.22
CA THR A 129 14.95 25.81 30.44
C THR A 129 16.16 26.23 29.61
N VAL A 130 17.35 26.22 30.25
CA VAL A 130 18.61 26.55 29.58
C VAL A 130 18.92 25.52 28.49
N ALA A 131 18.63 24.24 28.71
CA ALA A 131 18.78 23.19 27.71
C ALA A 131 17.86 23.42 26.50
N THR A 132 16.57 23.72 26.72
CA THR A 132 15.60 24.02 25.65
C THR A 132 16.03 25.22 24.80
N LEU A 133 16.48 26.31 25.44
CA LEU A 133 17.00 27.49 24.75
C LEU A 133 18.24 27.19 23.90
N ARG A 134 19.10 26.26 24.35
CA ARG A 134 20.29 25.85 23.60
C ARG A 134 19.94 24.99 22.39
N GLU A 135 18.95 24.11 22.53
CA GLU A 135 18.55 23.18 21.48
C GLU A 135 17.72 23.86 20.38
N HIS A 136 16.73 24.65 20.77
CA HIS A 136 15.72 25.18 19.85
C HIS A 136 15.96 26.65 19.48
N GLY A 137 16.91 27.31 20.16
CA GLY A 137 17.24 28.71 19.92
C GLY A 137 16.14 29.71 20.31
N ARG A 138 15.00 29.25 20.83
CA ARG A 138 13.87 30.04 21.35
C ARG A 138 13.15 29.31 22.46
N ALA A 139 12.57 30.06 23.39
CA ALA A 139 11.70 29.53 24.43
C ALA A 139 10.64 30.56 24.82
N ARG A 140 9.46 30.07 25.22
CA ARG A 140 8.40 30.88 25.80
C ARG A 140 8.17 30.47 27.25
N LEU A 141 8.13 31.43 28.16
CA LEU A 141 7.79 31.21 29.55
C LEU A 141 6.30 31.56 29.77
N LEU A 142 5.48 30.58 30.09
CA LEU A 142 4.07 30.75 30.43
C LEU A 142 3.91 30.82 31.95
N VAL A 143 3.20 31.84 32.46
CA VAL A 143 2.99 32.06 33.89
C VAL A 143 1.49 32.16 34.17
N GLU A 144 0.97 31.43 35.16
CA GLU A 144 -0.45 31.50 35.55
C GLU A 144 -0.84 32.91 36.02
N ALA A 145 -2.05 33.38 35.66
CA ALA A 145 -2.52 34.73 35.94
C ALA A 145 -2.65 35.04 37.45
N ASP A 146 -3.05 34.06 38.26
CA ASP A 146 -3.23 34.23 39.70
C ASP A 146 -1.90 34.49 40.44
N LEU A 147 -0.77 34.16 39.80
CA LEU A 147 0.58 34.45 40.29
C LEU A 147 0.97 35.93 40.16
N LEU A 148 0.15 36.74 39.47
CA LEU A 148 0.29 38.20 39.38
C LEU A 148 -0.18 38.92 40.64
N ALA A 149 -0.96 38.26 41.51
CA ALA A 149 -1.59 38.90 42.67
C ALA A 149 -0.61 39.39 43.75
N SER A 150 0.67 39.00 43.69
CA SER A 150 1.68 39.40 44.67
C SER A 150 3.05 39.71 44.04
N ALA A 151 3.62 40.84 44.45
CA ALA A 151 5.00 41.23 44.12
C ALA A 151 6.07 40.29 44.69
N SER A 152 5.73 39.49 45.71
CA SER A 152 6.66 38.55 46.35
C SER A 152 6.59 37.12 45.80
N HIS A 153 5.85 36.88 44.71
CA HIS A 153 5.61 35.54 44.20
C HIS A 153 6.90 34.82 43.74
N PRO A 154 7.14 33.55 44.13
CA PRO A 154 8.33 32.75 43.74
C PRO A 154 8.64 32.69 42.24
N ALA A 155 7.61 32.72 41.39
CA ALA A 155 7.74 32.73 39.94
C ALA A 155 8.54 33.95 39.42
N ARG A 156 8.37 35.12 40.05
CA ARG A 156 9.12 36.34 39.71
C ARG A 156 10.62 36.14 39.92
N TRP A 157 10.98 35.49 41.02
CA TRP A 157 12.37 35.17 41.36
C TRP A 157 12.96 34.08 40.46
N PHE A 158 12.14 33.15 39.99
CA PHE A 158 12.54 32.15 39.00
C PHE A 158 12.93 32.79 37.67
N VAL A 159 12.11 33.71 37.17
CA VAL A 159 12.40 34.49 35.93
C VAL A 159 13.68 35.30 36.10
N LEU A 160 13.86 35.92 37.27
CA LEU A 160 15.06 36.67 37.58
C LEU A 160 16.32 35.79 37.55
N ALA A 161 16.26 34.62 38.16
CA ALA A 161 17.35 33.65 38.16
C ALA A 161 17.68 33.15 36.74
N LEU A 162 16.66 32.90 35.92
CA LEU A 162 16.83 32.51 34.51
C LEU A 162 17.53 33.62 33.69
N LEU A 163 17.05 34.85 33.79
CA LEU A 163 17.62 35.98 33.05
C LEU A 163 19.06 36.30 33.51
N SER A 164 19.36 36.07 34.79
CA SER A 164 20.70 36.27 35.35
C SER A 164 21.68 35.15 35.02
N THR A 165 21.19 33.95 34.68
CA THR A 165 22.02 32.80 34.27
C THR A 165 22.30 32.76 32.76
N LEU A 166 21.49 33.47 31.96
CA LEU A 166 21.64 33.57 30.50
C LEU A 166 22.48 34.80 30.09
N PRO A 167 23.40 34.66 29.11
CA PRO A 167 24.09 35.81 28.52
C PRO A 167 23.10 36.68 27.70
N PRO A 168 23.33 38.00 27.56
CA PRO A 168 22.40 38.92 26.88
C PRO A 168 21.96 38.47 25.48
N THR A 169 22.87 37.92 24.68
CA THR A 169 22.60 37.42 23.31
C THR A 169 21.66 36.21 23.27
N ARG A 170 21.51 35.49 24.39
CA ARG A 170 20.59 34.35 24.53
C ARG A 170 19.29 34.73 25.23
N ARG A 171 19.10 36.01 25.61
CA ARG A 171 17.84 36.55 26.14
C ARG A 171 16.89 36.98 25.04
N GLU A 172 17.42 37.36 23.87
CA GLU A 172 16.65 37.81 22.70
C GLU A 172 15.62 36.82 22.14
N PRO A 173 15.77 35.49 22.31
CA PRO A 173 14.75 34.56 21.87
C PRO A 173 13.86 34.01 23.01
N LEU A 174 13.95 34.61 24.21
CA LEU A 174 13.08 34.29 25.35
C LEU A 174 11.88 35.24 25.37
N SER A 175 10.68 34.69 25.22
CA SER A 175 9.42 35.44 25.40
C SER A 175 8.74 35.05 26.70
N ILE A 176 8.03 35.98 27.35
CA ILE A 176 7.29 35.71 28.58
C ILE A 176 5.83 36.09 28.37
N ALA A 177 4.92 35.17 28.68
CA ALA A 177 3.49 35.37 28.60
C ALA A 177 2.83 35.00 29.93
N ILE A 178 1.92 35.84 30.40
CA ILE A 178 1.25 35.67 31.69
C ILE A 178 -0.26 35.65 31.48
N GLY A 179 -0.92 34.60 31.95
CA GLY A 179 -2.37 34.39 31.81
C GLY A 179 -2.82 33.77 30.49
N ASP A 180 -1.90 33.48 29.57
CA ASP A 180 -2.14 32.67 28.37
C ASP A 180 -1.50 31.30 28.57
N LEU A 181 -2.34 30.26 28.68
CA LEU A 181 -1.95 28.89 29.00
C LEU A 181 -1.96 27.97 27.76
N ARG A 182 -2.13 28.52 26.55
CA ARG A 182 -2.04 27.72 25.32
C ARG A 182 -0.57 27.52 24.96
N ALA A 183 -0.05 26.35 25.31
CA ALA A 183 1.31 25.93 24.97
C ALA A 183 1.40 25.45 23.50
N ASP A 184 2.35 25.98 22.75
CA ASP A 184 2.81 25.38 21.50
C ASP A 184 3.72 24.18 21.83
N PRO A 185 3.52 22.99 21.21
CA PRO A 185 4.34 21.81 21.49
C PRO A 185 5.83 22.08 21.26
N GLY A 186 6.66 21.74 22.25
CA GLY A 186 8.12 21.74 22.14
C GLY A 186 8.84 23.10 22.28
N LEU A 187 8.14 24.20 22.59
CA LEU A 187 8.75 25.54 22.69
C LEU A 187 8.42 26.31 23.97
N ASP A 188 7.45 25.83 24.73
CA ASP A 188 6.85 26.56 25.85
C ASP A 188 7.13 25.87 27.20
N LEU A 189 7.65 26.65 28.16
CA LEU A 189 7.92 26.29 29.55
C LEU A 189 6.81 26.87 30.43
N VAL A 190 6.16 26.05 31.24
CA VAL A 190 5.05 26.49 32.09
C VAL A 190 5.48 26.61 33.55
N VAL A 191 5.32 27.81 34.09
CA VAL A 191 5.49 28.16 35.50
C VAL A 191 4.10 28.26 36.12
N GLY A 192 3.64 27.13 36.69
CA GLY A 192 2.31 26.99 37.25
C GLY A 192 2.18 25.80 38.20
N SER A 193 1.05 25.75 38.91
CA SER A 193 0.71 24.68 39.85
C SER A 193 0.05 23.48 39.17
N ASP A 194 -0.59 23.68 38.02
CA ASP A 194 -1.39 22.65 37.34
C ASP A 194 -0.67 22.01 36.15
N VAL A 195 -0.49 20.69 36.25
CA VAL A 195 0.18 19.82 35.27
C VAL A 195 -0.75 19.47 34.11
N GLU A 196 -2.08 19.61 34.28
CA GLU A 196 -3.10 19.25 33.29
C GLU A 196 -3.14 20.17 32.04
N LEU A 197 -2.37 21.25 32.05
CA LEU A 197 -2.31 22.26 30.98
C LEU A 197 -1.14 22.03 29.99
N LEU A 198 -0.36 20.97 30.16
CA LEU A 198 0.86 20.71 29.39
C LEU A 198 0.55 19.91 28.11
N GLY A 199 0.90 20.46 26.95
CA GLY A 199 1.09 19.66 25.74
C GLY A 199 2.35 18.78 25.83
N GLU A 200 2.50 17.85 24.90
CA GLU A 200 3.74 17.05 24.79
C GLU A 200 4.97 17.98 24.63
N GLY A 201 5.97 17.80 25.49
CA GLY A 201 7.25 18.53 25.44
C GLY A 201 7.35 19.82 26.27
N ALA A 202 6.32 20.20 27.03
CA ALA A 202 6.40 21.35 27.94
C ALA A 202 7.12 20.99 29.26
N VAL A 203 7.98 21.88 29.75
CA VAL A 203 8.69 21.70 31.03
C VAL A 203 7.84 22.23 32.18
N SER A 204 7.62 21.42 33.22
CA SER A 204 6.95 21.83 34.46
C SER A 204 7.96 22.13 35.56
N VAL A 205 7.73 23.20 36.34
CA VAL A 205 8.57 23.46 37.53
C VAL A 205 8.25 22.51 38.68
N ALA A 206 7.01 22.04 38.77
CA ALA A 206 6.59 21.08 39.79
C ALA A 206 7.15 19.68 39.54
N ASP A 207 7.33 19.33 38.27
CA ASP A 207 7.84 18.05 37.77
C ASP A 207 8.79 18.24 36.57
N PRO A 208 10.04 18.68 36.81
CA PRO A 208 10.99 18.96 35.74
C PRO A 208 11.62 17.67 35.19
N PRO A 209 11.95 17.61 33.89
CA PRO A 209 12.57 16.44 33.28
C PRO A 209 13.95 16.14 33.91
N ASP A 210 14.35 14.87 33.86
CA ASP A 210 15.59 14.39 34.49
C ASP A 210 16.88 14.89 33.84
N GLU A 211 16.78 15.57 32.69
CA GLU A 211 17.88 16.30 32.04
C GLU A 211 18.55 17.34 32.97
N GLY A 212 17.86 17.74 34.04
CA GLY A 212 18.37 18.61 35.09
C GLY A 212 19.23 17.94 36.17
N ASP A 213 19.64 16.67 36.08
CA ASP A 213 20.53 16.07 37.10
C ASP A 213 22.03 16.09 36.76
N ASP A 214 22.44 16.28 35.50
CA ASP A 214 23.80 15.87 35.12
C ASP A 214 24.84 17.02 35.03
N LEU A 215 24.68 18.05 34.20
CA LEU A 215 25.76 19.05 33.96
C LEU A 215 25.28 20.49 33.75
N VAL A 216 24.15 20.70 33.06
CA VAL A 216 23.53 22.03 32.97
C VAL A 216 23.02 22.48 34.33
N ALA A 217 22.51 21.56 35.14
CA ALA A 217 22.17 21.86 36.53
C ALA A 217 23.40 22.08 37.40
N TYR A 218 24.54 21.45 37.11
CA TYR A 218 25.80 21.78 37.76
C TYR A 218 26.27 23.19 37.38
N TYR A 219 26.16 23.56 36.10
CA TYR A 219 26.42 24.93 35.61
C TYR A 219 25.49 25.96 36.27
N VAL A 220 24.18 25.74 36.23
CA VAL A 220 23.17 26.60 36.84
C VAL A 220 23.38 26.68 38.35
N ARG A 221 23.68 25.55 39.01
CA ARG A 221 23.98 25.51 40.45
C ARG A 221 25.24 26.33 40.74
N ASN A 222 26.37 26.06 40.09
CA ASN A 222 27.59 26.82 40.32
C ASN A 222 27.38 28.32 40.10
N ARG A 223 26.64 28.70 39.05
CA ARG A 223 26.36 30.12 38.77
C ARG A 223 25.47 30.76 39.85
N LEU A 224 24.47 30.04 40.35
CA LEU A 224 23.54 30.54 41.35
C LEU A 224 24.10 30.54 42.78
N TYR A 225 25.08 29.68 43.05
CA TYR A 225 25.72 29.54 44.37
C TYR A 225 27.09 30.23 44.46
N ASP A 226 27.55 30.88 43.38
CA ASP A 226 28.74 31.73 43.43
C ASP A 226 28.45 32.94 44.33
N ASP A 227 29.34 33.21 45.29
CA ASP A 227 29.08 34.06 46.45
C ASP A 227 29.30 35.55 46.15
N ASP A 228 29.13 35.95 44.89
CA ASP A 228 29.33 37.31 44.41
C ASP A 228 28.05 38.16 44.62
N PRO A 229 28.07 39.12 45.56
CA PRO A 229 26.93 39.97 45.86
C PRO A 229 26.55 40.91 44.71
N GLU A 230 27.43 41.10 43.71
CA GLU A 230 27.23 41.97 42.55
C GLU A 230 26.87 41.19 41.27
N ALA A 231 26.74 39.85 41.31
CA ALA A 231 26.56 39.01 40.12
C ALA A 231 25.29 39.29 39.30
N VAL A 232 24.22 39.77 39.94
CA VAL A 232 22.96 40.15 39.27
C VAL A 232 23.15 41.44 38.45
N GLU A 233 23.91 42.41 38.98
CA GLU A 233 24.26 43.66 38.28
C GLU A 233 25.39 43.45 37.25
N SER A 234 26.37 42.60 37.56
CA SER A 234 27.53 42.30 36.70
C SER A 234 27.19 41.47 35.46
N ALA A 235 26.22 40.55 35.58
CA ALA A 235 25.68 39.79 34.44
C ALA A 235 24.90 40.67 33.44
N ALA A 236 24.66 41.95 33.78
CA ALA A 236 24.04 42.93 32.91
C ALA A 236 25.05 43.72 32.06
N TRP A 237 26.36 43.76 32.40
CA TRP A 237 27.29 44.72 31.77
C TRP A 237 28.75 44.25 31.51
N LEU A 238 29.12 42.97 31.70
CA LEU A 238 30.53 42.52 31.53
C LEU A 238 30.77 41.39 30.50
N PHE A 239 29.88 41.21 29.52
CA PHE A 239 30.19 40.36 28.36
C PHE A 239 30.13 41.16 27.06
N ASP A 240 31.21 41.89 26.79
CA ASP A 240 31.53 42.48 25.47
C ASP A 240 32.05 41.42 24.47
N GLY A 241 31.99 40.13 24.83
CA GLY A 241 32.53 39.04 24.03
C GLY A 241 31.49 38.35 23.16
N GLU A 242 31.80 38.16 21.88
CA GLU A 242 31.16 37.18 21.02
C GLU A 242 31.42 35.76 21.59
N GLY A 243 30.43 35.17 22.29
CA GLY A 243 30.42 33.74 22.63
C GLY A 243 30.17 33.38 24.11
N ASP A 244 29.64 32.17 24.33
CA ASP A 244 29.39 31.56 25.65
C ASP A 244 30.64 30.85 26.18
N ARG A 245 31.64 31.63 26.59
CA ARG A 245 32.95 31.11 27.06
C ARG A 245 32.83 30.13 28.24
N TRP A 246 31.78 30.23 29.04
CA TRP A 246 31.51 29.30 30.15
C TRP A 246 30.88 28.00 29.65
N GLY A 247 29.93 28.07 28.73
CA GLY A 247 29.42 26.90 28.01
C GLY A 247 30.52 26.14 27.26
N ASP A 248 31.46 26.87 26.64
CA ASP A 248 32.63 26.30 25.96
C ASP A 248 33.60 25.61 26.95
N GLY A 249 33.86 26.24 28.11
CA GLY A 249 34.67 25.65 29.18
C GLY A 249 34.05 24.40 29.81
N VAL A 250 32.73 24.41 30.04
CA VAL A 250 31.99 23.23 30.53
C VAL A 250 31.98 22.12 29.47
N ALA A 251 31.78 22.45 28.20
CA ALA A 251 31.85 21.46 27.11
C ALA A 251 33.24 20.82 27.00
N ALA A 252 34.31 21.59 27.20
CA ALA A 252 35.68 21.08 27.27
C ALA A 252 35.88 20.13 28.46
N LEU A 253 35.43 20.51 29.66
CA LEU A 253 35.51 19.64 30.85
C LEU A 253 34.70 18.34 30.69
N ILE A 254 33.54 18.39 30.04
CA ILE A 254 32.75 17.20 29.72
C ILE A 254 33.50 16.33 28.72
N ARG A 255 34.11 16.92 27.69
CA ARG A 255 34.91 16.19 26.71
C ARG A 255 36.07 15.44 27.38
N ASP A 256 36.75 16.09 28.32
CA ASP A 256 37.97 15.59 28.94
C ASP A 256 37.71 14.57 30.07
N GLY A 257 36.49 14.51 30.61
CA GLY A 257 36.09 13.52 31.62
C GLY A 257 36.55 13.86 33.04
N VAL A 258 35.78 14.68 33.75
CA VAL A 258 36.09 15.05 35.15
C VAL A 258 35.78 13.88 36.12
N PRO A 259 36.76 13.45 36.95
CA PRO A 259 36.54 12.39 37.95
C PRO A 259 35.39 12.72 38.89
N GLY A 260 34.48 11.75 39.11
CA GLY A 260 33.32 11.93 39.96
C GLY A 260 32.21 12.84 39.38
N VAL A 261 32.31 13.30 38.14
CA VAL A 261 31.23 14.04 37.46
C VAL A 261 30.92 13.44 36.10
N ALA A 262 31.95 13.17 35.29
CA ALA A 262 31.82 12.59 33.96
C ALA A 262 32.64 11.29 33.77
N GLY A 263 33.42 10.82 34.76
CA GLY A 263 34.15 9.55 34.69
C GLY A 263 33.24 8.32 34.82
N ALA A 264 33.50 7.28 34.03
CA ALA A 264 32.80 5.99 34.03
C ALA A 264 33.71 4.83 34.55
N ASP A 265 34.61 5.16 35.47
CA ASP A 265 35.62 4.28 36.03
C ASP A 265 35.00 2.99 36.60
N PRO A 266 35.75 1.87 36.67
CA PRO A 266 35.22 0.57 37.08
C PRO A 266 34.46 0.57 38.41
N ASP A 267 34.94 1.35 39.40
CA ASP A 267 34.31 1.50 40.71
C ASP A 267 32.95 2.21 40.65
N VAL A 268 32.79 3.19 39.76
CA VAL A 268 31.52 3.92 39.58
C VAL A 268 30.52 3.01 38.88
N ARG A 269 30.93 2.32 37.81
CA ARG A 269 30.09 1.36 37.09
C ARG A 269 29.58 0.24 37.99
N ALA A 270 30.41 -0.27 38.90
CA ALA A 270 30.02 -1.34 39.82
C ALA A 270 29.02 -0.88 40.90
N ARG A 271 29.09 0.39 41.33
CA ARG A 271 28.23 0.93 42.41
C ARG A 271 26.98 1.63 41.91
N ASP A 272 27.07 2.30 40.76
CA ASP A 272 26.01 3.15 40.18
C ASP A 272 26.09 3.09 38.63
N PRO A 273 25.58 2.00 38.03
CA PRO A 273 25.65 1.79 36.58
C PRO A 273 24.88 2.85 35.78
N GLU A 274 23.78 3.36 36.33
CA GLU A 274 22.99 4.42 35.69
C GLU A 274 23.77 5.72 35.56
N ARG A 275 24.54 6.07 36.59
CA ARG A 275 25.45 7.23 36.52
C ARG A 275 26.56 7.04 35.49
N ALA A 276 27.11 5.84 35.38
CA ALA A 276 28.14 5.55 34.37
C ALA A 276 27.60 5.71 32.94
N VAL A 277 26.38 5.24 32.66
CA VAL A 277 25.71 5.41 31.36
C VAL A 277 25.48 6.89 31.02
N ARG A 278 24.98 7.67 31.98
CA ARG A 278 24.74 9.12 31.79
C ARG A 278 26.03 9.89 31.54
N ALA A 279 27.06 9.62 32.35
CA ALA A 279 28.38 10.22 32.23
C ALA A 279 28.99 9.97 30.85
N LEU A 280 29.00 8.70 30.42
CA LEU A 280 29.55 8.31 29.13
C LEU A 280 28.76 8.92 27.95
N SER A 281 27.43 8.90 28.02
CA SER A 281 26.57 9.52 27.00
C SER A 281 26.87 11.02 26.84
N ALA A 282 27.06 11.73 27.96
CA ALA A 282 27.40 13.15 27.95
C ALA A 282 28.78 13.42 27.33
N ARG A 283 29.81 12.63 27.68
CA ARG A 283 31.16 12.73 27.08
C ARG A 283 31.12 12.55 25.56
N LEU A 284 30.41 11.53 25.10
CA LEU A 284 30.30 11.22 23.67
C LEU A 284 29.58 12.33 22.89
N ARG A 285 28.50 12.90 23.44
CA ARG A 285 27.79 14.05 22.85
C ARG A 285 28.63 15.33 22.82
N ALA A 286 29.51 15.53 23.81
CA ALA A 286 30.43 16.67 23.86
C ALA A 286 31.62 16.58 22.90
N GLY A 287 31.70 15.50 22.10
CA GLY A 287 32.72 15.33 21.08
C GLY A 287 34.02 14.70 21.60
N ALA A 288 33.99 13.95 22.70
CA ALA A 288 35.17 13.23 23.20
C ALA A 288 35.83 12.38 22.10
N ALA A 289 37.16 12.31 22.08
CA ALA A 289 37.86 11.49 21.09
C ALA A 289 37.60 10.00 21.39
N LEU A 290 37.23 9.24 20.36
CA LEU A 290 37.07 7.78 20.45
C LEU A 290 38.44 7.10 20.39
N ASP A 291 39.26 7.32 21.40
CA ASP A 291 40.51 6.58 21.59
C ASP A 291 40.25 5.19 22.20
N ALA A 292 41.30 4.39 22.34
CA ALA A 292 41.19 3.03 22.86
C ALA A 292 40.64 2.98 24.30
N ALA A 293 40.88 4.01 25.12
CA ALA A 293 40.41 4.04 26.51
C ALA A 293 38.90 4.31 26.57
N LEU A 294 38.42 5.29 25.81
CA LEU A 294 36.98 5.60 25.76
C LEU A 294 36.17 4.49 25.09
N LEU A 295 36.75 3.81 24.09
CA LEU A 295 36.14 2.63 23.48
C LEU A 295 36.02 1.47 24.48
N ASP A 296 37.05 1.19 25.27
CA ASP A 296 36.97 0.18 26.33
C ASP A 296 35.93 0.56 27.38
N GLU A 297 35.89 1.83 27.83
CA GLU A 297 34.83 2.32 28.74
C GLU A 297 33.42 2.09 28.17
N LEU A 298 33.22 2.37 26.88
CA LEU A 298 31.95 2.15 26.18
C LEU A 298 31.58 0.67 26.13
N VAL A 299 32.48 -0.20 25.72
CA VAL A 299 32.25 -1.65 25.63
C VAL A 299 31.93 -2.22 27.01
N GLN A 300 32.76 -1.94 28.01
CA GLN A 300 32.60 -2.48 29.36
C GLN A 300 31.34 -1.96 30.05
N THR A 301 30.96 -0.70 29.82
CA THR A 301 29.69 -0.16 30.33
C THR A 301 28.50 -0.82 29.64
N THR A 302 28.57 -1.03 28.32
CA THR A 302 27.51 -1.70 27.56
C THR A 302 27.35 -3.17 27.98
N LEU A 303 28.45 -3.90 28.22
CA LEU A 303 28.40 -5.26 28.74
C LEU A 303 27.72 -5.34 30.11
N ALA A 304 27.92 -4.33 30.96
CA ALA A 304 27.34 -4.29 32.30
C ALA A 304 25.86 -3.87 32.31
N THR A 305 25.46 -2.92 31.45
CA THR A 305 24.13 -2.28 31.53
C THR A 305 23.20 -2.60 30.36
N ARG A 306 23.75 -2.99 29.21
CA ARG A 306 23.03 -3.19 27.94
C ARG A 306 22.25 -1.97 27.46
N ASP A 307 22.64 -0.78 27.91
CA ASP A 307 21.91 0.47 27.65
C ASP A 307 22.26 1.09 26.29
N PRO A 308 21.28 1.46 25.46
CA PRO A 308 21.50 2.06 24.13
C PRO A 308 21.95 3.53 24.14
N ARG A 309 21.74 4.29 25.23
CA ARG A 309 21.94 5.76 25.26
C ARG A 309 23.36 6.22 24.89
N PRO A 310 24.45 5.55 25.31
CA PRO A 310 25.80 5.93 24.90
C PRO A 310 26.02 5.76 23.39
N TRP A 311 25.43 4.72 22.79
CA TRP A 311 25.53 4.42 21.37
C TRP A 311 24.82 5.46 20.51
N ARG A 312 23.62 5.90 20.91
CA ARG A 312 22.89 7.01 20.25
C ARG A 312 23.74 8.27 20.06
N ALA A 313 24.64 8.55 21.01
CA ALA A 313 25.53 9.71 20.94
C ALA A 313 26.58 9.62 19.81
N LEU A 314 26.83 8.43 19.27
CA LEU A 314 27.77 8.19 18.16
C LEU A 314 27.18 8.52 16.79
N GLY A 315 25.87 8.79 16.67
CA GLY A 315 25.21 9.03 15.38
C GLY A 315 25.80 10.18 14.55
N ARG A 316 26.47 11.15 15.19
CA ARG A 316 27.14 12.29 14.52
C ARG A 316 28.61 12.02 14.16
N ARG A 317 29.13 10.83 14.45
CA ARG A 317 30.54 10.46 14.17
C ARG A 317 30.72 9.99 12.73
N SER A 318 31.97 10.03 12.27
CA SER A 318 32.32 9.52 10.94
C SER A 318 31.99 8.03 10.82
N ALA A 319 31.73 7.54 9.60
CA ALA A 319 31.43 6.14 9.36
C ALA A 319 32.51 5.20 9.91
N VAL A 320 33.80 5.53 9.70
CA VAL A 320 34.94 4.74 10.21
C VAL A 320 34.90 4.61 11.73
N GLN A 321 34.71 5.73 12.44
CA GLN A 321 34.64 5.71 13.90
C GLN A 321 33.43 4.93 14.44
N ARG A 322 32.29 4.97 13.75
CA ARG A 322 31.12 4.17 14.12
C ARG A 322 31.39 2.68 13.91
N ALA A 323 31.99 2.31 12.78
CA ALA A 323 32.38 0.93 12.48
C ALA A 323 33.37 0.40 13.53
N ASP A 324 34.44 1.14 13.83
CA ASP A 324 35.45 0.76 14.83
C ASP A 324 34.83 0.54 16.22
N ALA A 325 33.89 1.41 16.63
CA ALA A 325 33.21 1.29 17.91
C ALA A 325 32.31 0.04 17.99
N VAL A 326 31.55 -0.23 16.93
CA VAL A 326 30.71 -1.44 16.86
C VAL A 326 31.60 -2.68 16.80
N ASP A 327 32.68 -2.69 16.01
CA ASP A 327 33.63 -3.81 15.92
C ASP A 327 34.29 -4.16 17.25
N ALA A 328 34.60 -3.14 18.06
CA ALA A 328 35.09 -3.32 19.42
C ALA A 328 34.04 -4.03 20.31
N MET A 329 32.76 -3.67 20.18
CA MET A 329 31.67 -4.36 20.88
C MET A 329 31.46 -5.79 20.37
N LEU A 330 31.56 -6.02 19.06
CA LEU A 330 31.38 -7.33 18.44
C LEU A 330 32.46 -8.35 18.85
N ALA A 331 33.64 -7.90 19.24
CA ALA A 331 34.65 -8.77 19.87
C ALA A 331 34.15 -9.45 21.16
N HIS A 332 33.09 -8.91 21.77
CA HIS A 332 32.44 -9.43 22.97
C HIS A 332 30.99 -9.88 22.72
N ALA A 333 30.60 -10.15 21.47
CA ALA A 333 29.22 -10.46 21.11
C ALA A 333 28.61 -11.62 21.92
N ALA A 334 29.38 -12.69 22.15
CA ALA A 334 28.94 -13.85 22.94
C ALA A 334 28.60 -13.54 24.40
N ALA A 335 29.12 -12.44 24.96
CA ALA A 335 28.87 -12.03 26.35
C ALA A 335 27.78 -10.94 26.46
N LEU A 336 27.47 -10.22 25.37
CA LEU A 336 26.63 -9.03 25.42
C LEU A 336 25.16 -9.33 25.77
N ARG A 337 24.56 -10.34 25.11
CA ARG A 337 23.11 -10.62 25.14
C ARG A 337 22.29 -9.32 25.05
N PRO A 338 22.32 -8.64 23.90
CA PRO A 338 21.70 -7.33 23.75
C PRO A 338 20.18 -7.43 23.88
N GLY A 339 19.52 -6.39 24.37
CA GLY A 339 18.07 -6.20 24.20
C GLY A 339 17.76 -5.62 22.81
N ALA A 340 16.48 -5.65 22.40
CA ALA A 340 16.05 -5.23 21.07
C ALA A 340 16.44 -3.76 20.75
N GLU A 341 16.31 -2.85 21.71
CA GLU A 341 16.70 -1.45 21.52
C GLU A 341 18.20 -1.29 21.26
N LEU A 342 19.05 -1.96 22.04
CA LEU A 342 20.50 -1.89 21.85
C LEU A 342 20.90 -2.46 20.49
N LEU A 343 20.31 -3.59 20.09
CA LEU A 343 20.60 -4.20 18.80
C LEU A 343 20.22 -3.28 17.63
N THR A 344 19.04 -2.65 17.72
CA THR A 344 18.56 -1.69 16.72
C THR A 344 19.53 -0.50 16.59
N GLU A 345 20.03 0.03 17.70
CA GLU A 345 21.01 1.12 17.69
C GLU A 345 22.36 0.68 17.09
N LEU A 346 22.85 -0.51 17.46
CA LEU A 346 24.09 -1.04 16.88
C LEU A 346 23.97 -1.21 15.36
N ALA A 347 22.85 -1.76 14.89
CA ALA A 347 22.56 -1.91 13.46
C ALA A 347 22.49 -0.56 12.73
N GLY A 348 21.83 0.45 13.33
CA GLY A 348 21.74 1.79 12.75
C GLY A 348 23.08 2.56 12.71
N LEU A 349 24.00 2.22 13.62
CA LEU A 349 25.34 2.83 13.65
C LEU A 349 26.33 2.16 12.69
N TYR A 350 26.17 0.86 12.41
CA TYR A 350 27.09 0.11 11.59
C TYR A 350 26.93 0.47 10.10
N PRO A 351 27.90 1.16 9.48
CA PRO A 351 27.68 1.78 8.17
C PRO A 351 27.83 0.76 7.02
N PRO A 352 27.10 0.96 5.89
CA PRO A 352 27.32 0.17 4.68
C PRO A 352 28.79 0.18 4.23
N GLY A 353 29.36 -1.01 4.05
CA GLY A 353 30.77 -1.19 3.70
C GLY A 353 31.71 -1.49 4.88
N ALA A 354 31.19 -1.60 6.11
CA ALA A 354 31.95 -2.12 7.24
C ALA A 354 32.23 -3.65 7.11
N PRO A 355 33.19 -4.20 7.85
CA PRO A 355 33.51 -5.63 7.84
C PRO A 355 32.31 -6.51 8.24
N LEU A 356 32.06 -7.66 7.59
CA LEU A 356 30.92 -8.53 7.95
C LEU A 356 31.30 -9.77 8.76
N GLU A 357 32.60 -10.03 8.89
CA GLU A 357 33.17 -11.27 9.46
C GLU A 357 32.78 -11.48 10.92
N ARG A 358 32.49 -10.41 11.65
CA ARG A 358 32.01 -10.46 13.05
C ARG A 358 30.54 -10.12 13.18
N TRP A 359 30.00 -9.30 12.26
CA TRP A 359 28.62 -8.81 12.34
C TRP A 359 27.60 -9.91 12.05
N ILE A 360 27.73 -10.63 10.92
CA ILE A 360 26.78 -11.70 10.58
C ILE A 360 26.80 -12.81 11.65
N PRO A 361 27.97 -13.35 12.09
CA PRO A 361 27.98 -14.38 13.13
C PRO A 361 27.42 -13.90 14.47
N ALA A 362 27.61 -12.63 14.84
CA ALA A 362 27.02 -12.08 16.06
C ALA A 362 25.48 -12.02 15.97
N LEU A 363 24.94 -11.51 14.86
CA LEU A 363 23.49 -11.46 14.63
C LEU A 363 22.88 -12.86 14.60
N MET A 364 23.51 -13.81 13.93
CA MET A 364 23.06 -15.21 13.90
C MET A 364 23.13 -15.86 15.28
N GLY A 365 24.18 -15.57 16.06
CA GLY A 365 24.32 -16.03 17.44
C GLY A 365 23.22 -15.50 18.35
N TRP A 366 22.93 -14.20 18.29
CA TRP A 366 21.84 -13.59 19.08
C TRP A 366 20.45 -14.04 18.62
N LEU A 367 20.27 -14.28 17.31
CA LEU A 367 19.05 -14.90 16.79
C LEU A 367 18.87 -16.31 17.36
N ALA A 368 19.90 -17.14 17.34
CA ALA A 368 19.86 -18.52 17.85
C ALA A 368 19.56 -18.61 19.35
N GLU A 369 19.87 -17.56 20.13
CA GLU A 369 19.49 -17.48 21.55
C GLU A 369 17.99 -17.18 21.76
N GLY A 370 17.28 -16.64 20.75
CA GLY A 370 15.82 -16.42 20.75
C GLY A 370 15.32 -15.21 21.54
N GLU A 371 16.19 -14.41 22.16
CA GLU A 371 15.78 -13.28 23.02
C GLU A 371 15.50 -11.98 22.23
N VAL A 372 16.07 -11.82 21.03
CA VAL A 372 15.98 -10.59 20.20
C VAL A 372 15.66 -10.88 18.72
N THR A 373 14.86 -11.91 18.49
CA THR A 373 14.53 -12.48 17.18
C THR A 373 14.20 -11.42 16.12
N SER A 374 13.18 -10.58 16.34
CA SER A 374 12.73 -9.60 15.34
C SER A 374 13.79 -8.55 15.01
N ALA A 375 14.53 -8.06 16.01
CA ALA A 375 15.58 -7.06 15.81
C ALA A 375 16.79 -7.65 15.08
N ALA A 376 17.16 -8.90 15.37
CA ALA A 376 18.24 -9.61 14.68
C ALA A 376 17.90 -9.90 13.21
N VAL A 377 16.67 -10.36 12.95
CA VAL A 377 16.18 -10.61 11.59
C VAL A 377 16.13 -9.32 10.77
N ALA A 378 15.62 -8.23 11.34
CA ALA A 378 15.60 -6.92 10.67
C ALA A 378 17.02 -6.43 10.33
N ALA A 379 17.96 -6.53 11.28
CA ALA A 379 19.35 -6.15 11.05
C ALA A 379 20.02 -7.01 9.97
N LEU A 380 19.78 -8.33 9.95
CA LEU A 380 20.27 -9.23 8.90
C LEU A 380 19.67 -8.90 7.54
N HIS A 381 18.37 -8.64 7.50
CA HIS A 381 17.63 -8.27 6.29
C HIS A 381 18.20 -7.00 5.65
N ASP A 382 18.32 -5.92 6.43
CA ASP A 382 18.86 -4.64 5.97
C ASP A 382 20.33 -4.76 5.52
N THR A 383 21.13 -5.52 6.28
CA THR A 383 22.54 -5.75 5.95
C THR A 383 22.69 -6.47 4.61
N LEU A 384 21.92 -7.54 4.38
CA LEU A 384 22.00 -8.34 3.17
C LEU A 384 21.39 -7.63 1.94
N LEU A 385 20.48 -6.67 2.13
CA LEU A 385 19.92 -5.86 1.04
C LEU A 385 20.82 -4.67 0.65
N CYS A 386 21.33 -3.93 1.62
CA CYS A 386 21.85 -2.57 1.36
C CYS A 386 23.37 -2.50 1.14
N TRP A 387 24.14 -3.58 1.36
CA TRP A 387 25.61 -3.49 1.48
C TRP A 387 26.32 -3.95 0.19
N PRO A 388 27.00 -3.04 -0.54
CA PRO A 388 27.39 -3.24 -1.93
C PRO A 388 28.63 -4.14 -2.20
N LEU A 389 29.24 -4.76 -1.19
CA LEU A 389 30.51 -5.50 -1.34
C LEU A 389 30.57 -6.92 -0.74
N THR A 390 29.56 -7.42 -0.04
CA THR A 390 29.72 -8.64 0.78
C THR A 390 28.58 -9.65 0.76
N ALA A 391 27.57 -9.50 -0.10
CA ALA A 391 26.56 -10.54 -0.26
C ALA A 391 26.41 -10.94 -1.74
N THR A 392 27.38 -11.75 -2.23
CA THR A 392 27.12 -12.55 -3.44
C THR A 392 25.81 -13.30 -3.25
N GLY A 393 25.10 -13.63 -4.33
CA GLY A 393 23.86 -14.41 -4.22
C GLY A 393 24.01 -15.64 -3.33
N ALA A 394 25.15 -16.34 -3.42
CA ALA A 394 25.48 -17.46 -2.55
C ALA A 394 25.51 -17.12 -1.04
N THR A 395 26.10 -15.99 -0.66
CA THR A 395 26.12 -15.53 0.74
C THR A 395 24.73 -15.16 1.23
N ARG A 396 23.96 -14.39 0.42
CA ARG A 396 22.58 -14.01 0.76
C ARG A 396 21.74 -15.24 0.99
N THR A 397 21.77 -16.17 0.05
CA THR A 397 21.05 -17.43 0.13
C THR A 397 21.46 -18.26 1.35
N SER A 398 22.77 -18.43 1.60
CA SER A 398 23.25 -19.27 2.70
C SER A 398 22.84 -18.72 4.06
N VAL A 399 23.04 -17.41 4.30
CA VAL A 399 22.69 -16.79 5.57
C VAL A 399 21.17 -16.77 5.75
N TRP A 400 20.41 -16.43 4.71
CA TRP A 400 18.95 -16.34 4.82
C TRP A 400 18.28 -17.71 5.00
N ALA A 401 18.80 -18.76 4.37
CA ALA A 401 18.34 -20.13 4.61
C ALA A 401 18.56 -20.57 6.07
N GLU A 402 19.69 -20.17 6.66
CA GLU A 402 19.98 -20.43 8.08
C GLU A 402 19.07 -19.61 9.01
N VAL A 403 18.77 -18.35 8.67
CA VAL A 403 17.79 -17.52 9.40
C VAL A 403 16.43 -18.21 9.46
N VAL A 404 15.91 -18.67 8.32
CA VAL A 404 14.63 -19.39 8.26
C VAL A 404 14.68 -20.66 9.11
N GLY A 405 15.77 -21.43 9.01
CA GLY A 405 15.96 -22.64 9.82
C GLY A 405 15.99 -22.37 11.32
N LEU A 406 16.66 -21.29 11.76
CA LEU A 406 16.68 -20.88 13.17
C LEU A 406 15.29 -20.45 13.66
N LEU A 407 14.56 -19.67 12.86
CA LEU A 407 13.20 -19.23 13.22
C LEU A 407 12.25 -20.41 13.42
N VAL A 408 12.27 -21.39 12.50
CA VAL A 408 11.52 -22.65 12.67
C VAL A 408 11.99 -23.41 13.92
N GLY A 409 13.31 -23.51 14.14
CA GLY A 409 13.88 -24.19 15.31
C GLY A 409 13.48 -23.57 16.66
N LEU A 410 13.18 -22.26 16.68
CA LEU A 410 12.68 -21.52 17.83
C LEU A 410 11.16 -21.57 17.99
N GLY A 411 10.43 -22.13 17.01
CA GLY A 411 8.96 -22.13 16.97
C GLY A 411 8.34 -20.82 16.48
N GLU A 412 9.13 -19.95 15.85
CA GLU A 412 8.72 -18.67 15.25
C GLU A 412 8.33 -18.86 13.78
N ASP A 413 7.43 -19.81 13.52
CA ASP A 413 7.08 -20.27 12.16
C ASP A 413 6.47 -19.17 11.28
N GLU A 414 5.67 -18.26 11.84
CA GLU A 414 5.10 -17.12 11.11
C GLU A 414 6.21 -16.17 10.64
N ALA A 415 7.17 -15.85 11.52
CA ALA A 415 8.31 -15.02 11.16
C ALA A 415 9.21 -15.69 10.11
N ALA A 416 9.36 -17.03 10.18
CA ALA A 416 10.07 -17.81 9.16
C ALA A 416 9.38 -17.70 7.79
N MET A 417 8.04 -17.77 7.77
CA MET A 417 7.25 -17.60 6.56
C MET A 417 7.35 -16.16 6.02
N GLU A 418 7.25 -15.15 6.88
CA GLU A 418 7.44 -13.74 6.48
C GLU A 418 8.83 -13.51 5.88
N ALA A 419 9.88 -14.12 6.43
CA ALA A 419 11.22 -14.06 5.89
C ALA A 419 11.32 -14.65 4.47
N LEU A 420 10.62 -15.76 4.20
CA LEU A 420 10.61 -16.44 2.90
C LEU A 420 9.84 -15.71 1.80
N VAL A 421 8.91 -14.83 2.16
CA VAL A 421 8.19 -13.98 1.19
C VAL A 421 8.63 -12.51 1.26
N SER A 422 9.75 -12.23 1.91
CA SER A 422 10.26 -10.87 2.12
C SER A 422 10.89 -10.26 0.87
N PRO A 423 11.12 -8.93 0.84
CA PRO A 423 11.87 -8.28 -0.23
C PRO A 423 13.27 -8.86 -0.46
N LEU A 424 13.92 -9.39 0.59
CA LEU A 424 15.23 -10.04 0.46
C LEU A 424 15.12 -11.40 -0.25
N ALA A 425 14.05 -12.16 -0.01
CA ALA A 425 13.78 -13.38 -0.77
C ALA A 425 13.59 -13.07 -2.27
N ALA A 426 12.96 -11.94 -2.60
CA ALA A 426 12.86 -11.47 -3.99
C ALA A 426 14.23 -11.21 -4.63
N GLU A 427 15.15 -10.56 -3.91
CA GLU A 427 16.52 -10.36 -4.41
C GLU A 427 17.29 -11.69 -4.55
N ILE A 428 17.14 -12.60 -3.59
CA ILE A 428 17.75 -13.95 -3.65
C ILE A 428 17.23 -14.73 -4.87
N ALA A 429 15.93 -14.61 -5.19
CA ALA A 429 15.35 -15.21 -6.37
C ALA A 429 15.95 -14.61 -7.66
N ARG A 430 16.11 -13.28 -7.73
CA ARG A 430 16.75 -12.59 -8.87
C ARG A 430 18.22 -12.96 -9.05
N ASP A 431 18.91 -13.32 -7.97
CA ASP A 431 20.28 -13.85 -8.01
C ASP A 431 20.37 -15.27 -8.60
N GLY A 432 19.25 -15.92 -8.91
CA GLY A 432 19.20 -17.28 -9.43
C GLY A 432 19.35 -18.36 -8.36
N ALA A 433 18.82 -18.11 -7.16
CA ALA A 433 18.82 -19.04 -6.04
C ALA A 433 17.40 -19.44 -5.60
N GLY A 434 16.43 -19.47 -6.52
CA GLY A 434 15.06 -19.86 -6.25
C GLY A 434 14.95 -21.27 -5.69
N ARG A 435 15.78 -22.22 -6.14
CA ARG A 435 15.77 -23.60 -5.61
C ARG A 435 16.14 -23.69 -4.13
N ALA A 436 16.99 -22.79 -3.65
CA ALA A 436 17.35 -22.73 -2.23
C ALA A 436 16.18 -22.17 -1.39
N LEU A 437 15.46 -21.17 -1.91
CA LEU A 437 14.22 -20.69 -1.28
C LEU A 437 13.19 -21.82 -1.18
N VAL A 438 13.05 -22.65 -2.21
CA VAL A 438 12.16 -23.82 -2.19
C VAL A 438 12.58 -24.85 -1.15
N ALA A 439 13.89 -25.07 -0.96
CA ALA A 439 14.38 -25.94 0.10
C ALA A 439 14.00 -25.39 1.49
N SER A 440 14.10 -24.07 1.70
CA SER A 440 13.68 -23.42 2.94
C SER A 440 12.16 -23.42 3.13
N TRP A 441 11.36 -23.32 2.07
CA TRP A 441 9.90 -23.51 2.12
C TRP A 441 9.51 -24.87 2.72
N ALA A 442 10.26 -25.93 2.41
CA ALA A 442 10.04 -27.27 2.97
C ALA A 442 10.24 -27.35 4.49
N THR A 443 11.03 -26.43 5.06
CA THR A 443 11.33 -26.42 6.50
C THR A 443 10.20 -25.83 7.34
N VAL A 444 9.37 -24.96 6.74
CA VAL A 444 8.24 -24.33 7.43
C VAL A 444 7.06 -25.32 7.53
N PRO A 445 6.41 -25.46 8.71
CA PRO A 445 5.26 -26.35 8.84
C PRO A 445 4.10 -25.99 7.90
N ALA A 446 3.40 -27.01 7.39
CA ALA A 446 2.34 -26.83 6.39
C ALA A 446 1.19 -25.91 6.85
N THR A 447 0.96 -25.79 8.16
CA THR A 447 -0.08 -24.92 8.74
C THR A 447 0.15 -23.43 8.46
N PHE A 448 1.40 -23.01 8.20
CA PHE A 448 1.76 -21.62 7.90
C PHE A 448 1.91 -21.36 6.40
N ARG A 449 1.91 -22.42 5.58
CA ARG A 449 2.06 -22.38 4.12
C ARG A 449 0.70 -22.20 3.43
N THR A 450 0.04 -21.08 3.73
CA THR A 450 -1.30 -20.77 3.21
C THR A 450 -1.27 -20.46 1.71
N THR A 451 -2.46 -20.47 1.08
CA THR A 451 -2.63 -20.13 -0.34
C THR A 451 -2.08 -18.74 -0.70
N ASP A 452 -2.33 -17.72 0.14
CA ASP A 452 -1.83 -16.36 -0.10
C ASP A 452 -0.30 -16.28 -0.04
N ARG A 453 0.32 -17.05 0.87
CA ARG A 453 1.78 -17.15 0.97
C ARG A 453 2.37 -17.89 -0.23
N MET A 454 1.71 -18.95 -0.71
CA MET A 454 2.10 -19.65 -1.93
C MET A 454 2.02 -18.73 -3.16
N ASP A 455 0.94 -17.97 -3.31
CA ASP A 455 0.78 -17.00 -4.39
C ASP A 455 1.91 -15.96 -4.39
N THR A 456 2.25 -15.43 -3.21
CA THR A 456 3.36 -14.50 -3.05
C THR A 456 4.68 -15.17 -3.42
N PHE A 457 4.92 -16.39 -2.95
CA PHE A 457 6.14 -17.14 -3.22
C PHE A 457 6.31 -17.48 -4.71
N VAL A 458 5.22 -17.85 -5.39
CA VAL A 458 5.20 -18.07 -6.84
C VAL A 458 5.52 -16.78 -7.60
N ALA A 459 5.00 -15.63 -7.15
CA ALA A 459 5.34 -14.34 -7.74
C ALA A 459 6.83 -13.98 -7.61
N LEU A 460 7.52 -14.47 -6.55
CA LEU A 460 8.96 -14.30 -6.40
C LEU A 460 9.77 -15.16 -7.38
N LEU A 461 9.30 -16.38 -7.66
CA LEU A 461 9.97 -17.34 -8.53
C LEU A 461 9.70 -17.10 -10.02
N HIS A 462 8.59 -16.46 -10.36
CA HIS A 462 8.21 -16.28 -11.76
C HIS A 462 9.11 -15.26 -12.47
N GLY A 463 9.66 -15.63 -13.63
CA GLY A 463 10.44 -14.71 -14.49
C GLY A 463 11.85 -14.38 -13.99
N VAL A 464 12.35 -15.02 -12.94
CA VAL A 464 13.73 -14.89 -12.45
C VAL A 464 14.62 -16.03 -12.96
N PRO A 465 15.96 -15.88 -12.97
CA PRO A 465 16.86 -16.99 -13.29
C PRO A 465 16.58 -18.18 -12.39
N ASP A 466 16.60 -19.42 -12.90
CA ASP A 466 16.29 -20.66 -12.17
C ASP A 466 14.86 -20.84 -11.64
N GLY A 467 14.00 -19.81 -11.74
CA GLY A 467 12.63 -19.78 -11.25
C GLY A 467 11.75 -20.95 -11.71
N ASP A 468 11.79 -21.28 -12.99
CA ASP A 468 11.00 -22.39 -13.55
C ASP A 468 11.42 -23.76 -12.99
N LEU A 469 12.73 -23.95 -12.77
CA LEU A 469 13.27 -25.16 -12.15
C LEU A 469 12.92 -25.20 -10.65
N ALA A 470 12.93 -24.04 -9.98
CA ALA A 470 12.49 -23.92 -8.59
C ALA A 470 11.00 -24.25 -8.44
N ALA A 471 10.13 -23.74 -9.32
CA ALA A 471 8.71 -24.06 -9.32
C ALA A 471 8.46 -25.56 -9.57
N THR A 472 9.24 -26.17 -10.46
CA THR A 472 9.22 -27.62 -10.68
C THR A 472 9.60 -28.41 -9.42
N ASP A 473 10.64 -27.99 -8.71
CA ASP A 473 11.05 -28.61 -7.44
C ASP A 473 10.02 -28.38 -6.34
N LEU A 474 9.39 -27.21 -6.29
CA LEU A 474 8.31 -26.88 -5.37
C LEU A 474 7.11 -27.79 -5.62
N PHE A 475 6.71 -28.00 -6.87
CA PHE A 475 5.66 -28.96 -7.22
C PHE A 475 5.98 -30.37 -6.72
N ARG A 476 7.21 -30.85 -6.94
CA ARG A 476 7.64 -32.18 -6.46
C ARG A 476 7.57 -32.30 -4.95
N LEU A 477 7.86 -31.21 -4.23
CA LEU A 477 7.81 -31.11 -2.78
C LEU A 477 6.36 -31.12 -2.26
N VAL A 478 5.48 -30.32 -2.87
CA VAL A 478 4.12 -30.09 -2.37
C VAL A 478 3.06 -31.02 -2.97
N LYS A 479 3.41 -31.91 -3.92
CA LYS A 479 2.46 -32.79 -4.65
C LYS A 479 1.53 -33.65 -3.78
N SER A 480 1.86 -33.86 -2.50
CA SER A 480 1.02 -34.58 -1.55
C SER A 480 -0.02 -33.70 -0.83
N SER A 481 0.08 -32.38 -0.96
CA SER A 481 -0.83 -31.38 -0.41
C SER A 481 -1.68 -30.79 -1.54
N GLU A 482 -2.94 -31.20 -1.60
CA GLU A 482 -3.84 -30.79 -2.68
C GLU A 482 -4.04 -29.27 -2.76
N ASP A 483 -4.16 -28.60 -1.61
CA ASP A 483 -4.36 -27.15 -1.56
C ASP A 483 -3.11 -26.38 -2.01
N GLU A 484 -1.91 -26.82 -1.62
CA GLU A 484 -0.65 -26.19 -2.05
C GLU A 484 -0.39 -26.37 -3.54
N VAL A 485 -0.68 -27.56 -4.10
CA VAL A 485 -0.53 -27.81 -5.54
C VAL A 485 -1.49 -26.94 -6.35
N ARG A 486 -2.76 -26.86 -5.94
CA ARG A 486 -3.74 -26.00 -6.60
C ARG A 486 -3.33 -24.54 -6.56
N ALA A 487 -2.86 -24.06 -5.41
CA ALA A 487 -2.35 -22.70 -5.25
C ALA A 487 -1.14 -22.43 -6.17
N LEU A 488 -0.15 -23.34 -6.17
CA LEU A 488 1.03 -23.26 -7.03
C LEU A 488 0.65 -23.17 -8.51
N ILE A 489 -0.18 -24.10 -9.00
CA ILE A 489 -0.58 -24.16 -10.42
C ILE A 489 -1.36 -22.91 -10.81
N ARG A 490 -2.35 -22.50 -10.01
CA ARG A 490 -3.16 -21.30 -10.31
C ARG A 490 -2.31 -20.03 -10.30
N GLY A 491 -1.45 -19.88 -9.29
CA GLY A 491 -0.53 -18.74 -9.19
C GLY A 491 0.42 -18.67 -10.38
N TRP A 492 0.98 -19.81 -10.80
CA TRP A 492 1.91 -19.89 -11.92
C TRP A 492 1.24 -19.57 -13.25
N VAL A 493 0.09 -20.19 -13.52
CA VAL A 493 -0.68 -19.98 -14.75
C VAL A 493 -1.16 -18.53 -14.85
N ARG A 494 -1.63 -17.92 -13.76
CA ARG A 494 -2.06 -16.51 -13.73
C ARG A 494 -0.94 -15.52 -14.09
N LEU A 495 0.30 -15.84 -13.73
CA LEU A 495 1.46 -14.99 -14.04
C LEU A 495 2.05 -15.28 -15.42
N SER A 496 1.82 -16.47 -15.95
CA SER A 496 2.25 -16.89 -17.28
C SER A 496 1.34 -16.25 -18.33
N VAL A 497 1.76 -15.11 -18.89
CA VAL A 497 1.01 -14.32 -19.89
C VAL A 497 0.71 -15.09 -21.19
N ALA A 498 1.37 -16.23 -21.42
CA ALA A 498 1.18 -17.08 -22.58
C ALA A 498 0.70 -18.48 -22.18
N ALA A 499 0.00 -19.14 -23.10
CA ALA A 499 -0.38 -20.52 -22.95
C ALA A 499 0.84 -21.44 -22.72
N PRO A 500 0.69 -22.54 -21.98
CA PRO A 500 1.81 -23.43 -21.67
C PRO A 500 2.36 -24.05 -22.94
N THR A 501 3.66 -23.88 -23.16
CA THR A 501 4.39 -24.62 -24.19
C THR A 501 5.03 -25.85 -23.55
N ASN A 502 5.42 -26.84 -24.35
CA ASN A 502 6.26 -27.96 -23.88
C ASN A 502 7.62 -27.51 -23.32
N ARG A 503 7.95 -26.21 -23.40
CA ARG A 503 9.16 -25.60 -22.85
C ARG A 503 8.97 -25.08 -21.44
N ASP A 504 7.73 -24.98 -20.93
CA ASP A 504 7.48 -24.68 -19.51
C ASP A 504 7.84 -25.93 -18.67
N PRO A 505 8.89 -25.85 -17.83
CA PRO A 505 9.35 -26.97 -17.01
C PRO A 505 8.32 -27.46 -15.99
N LEU A 506 7.50 -26.55 -15.43
CA LEU A 506 6.46 -26.91 -14.49
C LEU A 506 5.32 -27.63 -15.21
N PHE A 507 4.89 -27.13 -16.37
CA PHE A 507 3.89 -27.82 -17.19
C PHE A 507 4.37 -29.23 -17.59
N ALA A 508 5.64 -29.37 -17.98
CA ALA A 508 6.22 -30.64 -18.39
C ALA A 508 6.16 -31.73 -17.29
N VAL A 509 6.21 -31.34 -16.00
CA VAL A 509 6.05 -32.30 -14.88
C VAL A 509 4.60 -32.49 -14.44
N VAL A 510 3.72 -31.51 -14.70
CA VAL A 510 2.29 -31.60 -14.37
C VAL A 510 1.53 -32.44 -15.38
N ARG A 511 1.91 -32.38 -16.68
CA ARG A 511 1.11 -32.92 -17.78
C ARG A 511 0.76 -34.41 -17.69
N ASP A 512 1.63 -35.21 -17.07
CA ASP A 512 1.47 -36.66 -16.94
C ASP A 512 0.95 -37.05 -15.54
N THR A 513 0.32 -36.11 -14.83
CA THR A 513 -0.19 -36.29 -13.47
C THR A 513 -1.68 -35.94 -13.37
N PRO A 514 -2.39 -36.36 -12.29
CA PRO A 514 -3.78 -35.96 -12.07
C PRO A 514 -4.00 -34.44 -11.97
N TRP A 515 -2.94 -33.67 -11.73
CA TRP A 515 -2.98 -32.21 -11.62
C TRP A 515 -3.11 -31.47 -12.96
N LEU A 516 -3.05 -32.20 -14.09
CA LEU A 516 -3.31 -31.63 -15.41
C LEU A 516 -4.70 -30.97 -15.49
N ARG A 517 -5.71 -31.55 -14.83
CA ARG A 517 -7.06 -30.96 -14.75
C ARG A 517 -7.04 -29.60 -14.05
N THR A 518 -6.32 -29.50 -12.93
CA THR A 518 -6.16 -28.22 -12.20
C THR A 518 -5.47 -27.16 -13.06
N TRP A 519 -4.51 -27.57 -13.89
CA TRP A 519 -3.87 -26.68 -14.86
C TRP A 519 -4.86 -26.17 -15.91
N ALA A 520 -5.67 -27.07 -16.47
CA ALA A 520 -6.71 -26.72 -17.44
C ALA A 520 -7.74 -25.73 -16.85
N GLU A 521 -8.21 -25.99 -15.62
CA GLU A 521 -9.11 -25.09 -14.90
C GLU A 521 -8.47 -23.72 -14.65
N ALA A 522 -7.20 -23.68 -14.27
CA ALA A 522 -6.48 -22.43 -14.04
C ALA A 522 -6.34 -21.59 -15.32
N LEU A 523 -6.13 -22.22 -16.49
CA LEU A 523 -6.08 -21.51 -17.77
C LEU A 523 -7.41 -20.84 -18.13
N LEU A 524 -8.53 -21.48 -17.78
CA LEU A 524 -9.86 -20.92 -17.99
C LEU A 524 -10.17 -19.77 -17.02
N ASP A 525 -9.53 -19.75 -15.84
CA ASP A 525 -9.68 -18.70 -14.83
C ASP A 525 -8.77 -17.49 -15.07
N ALA A 526 -7.66 -17.67 -15.80
CA ALA A 526 -6.59 -16.67 -15.91
C ALA A 526 -6.90 -15.47 -16.82
N ASP A 527 -8.01 -15.46 -17.56
CA ASP A 527 -8.44 -14.33 -18.38
C ASP A 527 -9.97 -14.35 -18.54
N GLY A 528 -10.62 -13.17 -18.61
CA GLY A 528 -12.08 -12.98 -18.66
C GLY A 528 -12.78 -13.51 -19.92
N GLY A 529 -12.57 -14.78 -20.26
CA GLY A 529 -12.88 -15.43 -21.52
C GLY A 529 -11.58 -15.79 -22.25
N PHE A 530 -11.16 -17.05 -22.11
CA PHE A 530 -10.00 -17.62 -22.79
C PHE A 530 -10.02 -17.30 -24.30
N ARG A 531 -9.08 -16.46 -24.75
CA ARG A 531 -8.80 -16.19 -26.18
C ARG A 531 -7.33 -16.46 -26.45
N ALA A 532 -6.93 -17.71 -26.34
CA ALA A 532 -5.61 -18.08 -26.79
C ALA A 532 -5.52 -17.91 -28.30
N THR A 533 -4.42 -17.32 -28.78
CA THR A 533 -4.17 -17.33 -30.22
C THR A 533 -3.76 -18.74 -30.65
N PRO A 534 -4.25 -19.25 -31.80
CA PRO A 534 -3.99 -20.62 -32.25
C PRO A 534 -2.50 -21.02 -32.31
N GLY A 535 -1.59 -20.04 -32.46
CA GLY A 535 -0.14 -20.26 -32.53
C GLY A 535 0.51 -20.64 -31.20
N ASP A 536 0.03 -20.11 -30.07
CA ASP A 536 0.63 -20.35 -28.75
C ASP A 536 0.24 -21.73 -28.17
N LEU A 537 -0.91 -22.24 -28.59
CA LEU A 537 -1.45 -23.53 -28.16
C LEU A 537 -0.98 -24.71 -29.02
N ALA A 538 -0.53 -24.50 -30.27
CA ALA A 538 -0.18 -25.61 -31.16
C ALA A 538 0.96 -26.52 -30.63
N GLU A 539 1.76 -26.06 -29.65
CA GLU A 539 2.82 -26.84 -29.01
C GLU A 539 2.37 -27.68 -27.80
N ALA A 540 1.13 -27.54 -27.29
CA ALA A 540 0.68 -28.29 -26.12
C ALA A 540 0.14 -29.69 -26.47
N THR A 541 0.15 -30.60 -25.47
CA THR A 541 -0.11 -32.03 -25.68
C THR A 541 -1.60 -32.37 -25.72
N GLU A 542 -2.01 -33.37 -26.51
CA GLU A 542 -3.39 -33.88 -26.61
C GLU A 542 -4.11 -34.11 -25.26
N PRO A 543 -3.45 -34.65 -24.20
CA PRO A 543 -4.07 -34.76 -22.88
C PRO A 543 -4.54 -33.43 -22.29
N LEU A 544 -3.83 -32.31 -22.53
CA LEU A 544 -4.24 -30.99 -22.04
C LEU A 544 -5.52 -30.52 -22.75
N TRP A 545 -5.60 -30.71 -24.07
CA TRP A 545 -6.80 -30.35 -24.84
C TRP A 545 -8.02 -31.15 -24.41
N ALA A 546 -7.80 -32.41 -24.04
CA ALA A 546 -8.85 -33.26 -23.51
C ALA A 546 -9.40 -32.72 -22.17
N GLU A 547 -8.55 -32.39 -21.21
CA GLU A 547 -8.98 -31.84 -19.92
C GLU A 547 -9.60 -30.44 -20.04
N LEU A 548 -9.06 -29.59 -20.94
CA LEU A 548 -9.66 -28.28 -21.24
C LEU A 548 -11.07 -28.43 -21.84
N ALA A 549 -11.27 -29.38 -22.75
CA ALA A 549 -12.58 -29.64 -23.33
C ALA A 549 -13.59 -30.07 -22.27
N ASP A 550 -13.21 -30.97 -21.36
CA ASP A 550 -14.07 -31.39 -20.24
C ASP A 550 -14.42 -30.20 -19.33
N ALA A 551 -13.42 -29.40 -18.94
CA ALA A 551 -13.63 -28.26 -18.05
C ALA A 551 -14.53 -27.18 -18.67
N VAL A 552 -14.43 -26.92 -19.98
CA VAL A 552 -15.35 -26.02 -20.71
C VAL A 552 -16.78 -26.53 -20.63
N VAL A 553 -17.00 -27.83 -20.86
CA VAL A 553 -18.33 -28.45 -20.82
C VAL A 553 -18.95 -28.40 -19.42
N GLU A 554 -18.16 -28.64 -18.38
CA GLU A 554 -18.63 -28.60 -17.00
C GLU A 554 -18.99 -27.18 -16.52
N ARG A 555 -18.26 -26.16 -17.00
CA ARG A 555 -18.46 -24.76 -16.59
C ARG A 555 -19.57 -24.04 -17.35
N ALA A 556 -19.88 -24.49 -18.56
CA ALA A 556 -20.89 -23.86 -19.39
C ALA A 556 -22.28 -23.91 -18.74
N THR A 557 -22.98 -22.77 -18.70
CA THR A 557 -24.33 -22.71 -18.11
C THR A 557 -25.39 -23.27 -19.06
N ALA A 558 -25.05 -23.32 -20.35
CA ALA A 558 -25.93 -23.82 -21.41
C ALA A 558 -25.16 -24.61 -22.49
N PRO A 559 -25.78 -25.62 -23.15
CA PRO A 559 -25.14 -26.39 -24.22
C PRO A 559 -24.61 -25.55 -25.38
N ARG A 560 -25.30 -24.44 -25.72
CA ARG A 560 -24.85 -23.49 -26.76
C ARG A 560 -23.49 -22.88 -26.42
N GLU A 561 -23.35 -22.37 -25.21
CA GLU A 561 -22.13 -21.73 -24.73
C GLU A 561 -20.96 -22.72 -24.71
N ALA A 562 -21.22 -23.98 -24.31
CA ALA A 562 -20.23 -25.03 -24.36
C ALA A 562 -19.71 -25.29 -25.78
N VAL A 563 -20.59 -25.35 -26.79
CA VAL A 563 -20.18 -25.57 -28.19
C VAL A 563 -19.30 -24.42 -28.69
N ILE A 564 -19.68 -23.17 -28.39
CA ILE A 564 -18.89 -21.98 -28.78
C ILE A 564 -17.53 -21.98 -28.07
N GLY A 565 -17.50 -22.29 -26.78
CA GLY A 565 -16.26 -22.39 -26.01
C GLY A 565 -15.32 -23.49 -26.53
N LEU A 566 -15.87 -24.65 -26.89
CA LEU A 566 -15.07 -25.75 -27.45
C LEU A 566 -14.46 -25.40 -28.82
N ALA A 567 -15.15 -24.61 -29.65
CA ALA A 567 -14.61 -24.16 -30.94
C ALA A 567 -13.45 -23.18 -30.80
N SER A 568 -13.30 -22.54 -29.64
CA SER A 568 -12.19 -21.63 -29.34
C SER A 568 -10.92 -22.36 -28.89
N LEU A 569 -10.99 -23.69 -28.69
CA LEU A 569 -9.85 -24.54 -28.38
C LEU A 569 -9.23 -25.13 -29.67
N PRO A 570 -7.94 -25.50 -29.66
CA PRO A 570 -7.37 -26.40 -30.65
C PRO A 570 -8.23 -27.67 -30.73
N LEU A 571 -8.68 -27.98 -31.94
CA LEU A 571 -9.72 -28.97 -32.18
C LEU A 571 -9.16 -30.39 -31.98
N SER A 572 -9.25 -30.88 -30.75
CA SER A 572 -8.93 -32.26 -30.37
C SER A 572 -10.09 -33.21 -30.65
N THR A 573 -9.81 -34.52 -30.76
CA THR A 573 -10.88 -35.52 -30.96
C THR A 573 -11.92 -35.47 -29.85
N ARG A 574 -11.50 -35.17 -28.61
CA ARG A 574 -12.39 -35.05 -27.46
C ARG A 574 -13.28 -33.80 -27.53
N ALA A 575 -12.72 -32.65 -27.92
CA ALA A 575 -13.49 -31.42 -28.11
C ALA A 575 -14.59 -31.61 -29.16
N VAL A 576 -14.25 -32.21 -30.31
CA VAL A 576 -15.21 -32.53 -31.38
C VAL A 576 -16.31 -33.47 -30.89
N THR A 577 -15.94 -34.52 -30.15
CA THR A 577 -16.91 -35.48 -29.60
C THR A 577 -17.91 -34.82 -28.64
N HIS A 578 -17.43 -33.96 -27.74
CA HIS A 578 -18.33 -33.19 -26.86
C HIS A 578 -19.21 -32.23 -27.64
N ALA A 579 -18.64 -31.53 -28.63
CA ALA A 579 -19.35 -30.56 -29.44
C ALA A 579 -20.49 -31.22 -30.24
N VAL A 580 -20.27 -32.38 -30.88
CA VAL A 580 -21.32 -33.12 -31.61
C VAL A 580 -22.48 -33.49 -30.68
N ARG A 581 -22.18 -34.03 -29.49
CA ARG A 581 -23.20 -34.42 -28.50
C ARG A 581 -24.02 -33.22 -28.03
N LEU A 582 -23.37 -32.08 -27.79
CA LEU A 582 -24.01 -30.87 -27.30
C LEU A 582 -24.78 -30.14 -28.39
N LEU A 583 -24.32 -30.19 -29.64
CA LEU A 583 -24.95 -29.54 -30.79
C LEU A 583 -26.40 -29.99 -30.99
N GLY A 584 -26.67 -31.29 -30.86
CA GLY A 584 -28.04 -31.83 -30.91
C GLY A 584 -28.95 -31.24 -29.82
N VAL A 585 -28.43 -31.01 -28.62
CA VAL A 585 -29.17 -30.38 -27.52
C VAL A 585 -29.35 -28.88 -27.77
N THR A 586 -28.32 -28.21 -28.27
CA THR A 586 -28.33 -26.78 -28.61
C THR A 586 -29.42 -26.47 -29.61
N ILE A 587 -29.43 -27.17 -30.75
CA ILE A 587 -30.39 -26.95 -31.84
C ILE A 587 -31.82 -27.32 -31.39
N ALA A 588 -31.99 -28.33 -30.54
CA ALA A 588 -33.31 -28.72 -30.06
C ALA A 588 -33.91 -27.76 -29.01
N ARG A 589 -33.10 -26.98 -28.29
CA ARG A 589 -33.54 -26.25 -27.08
C ARG A 589 -33.25 -24.75 -27.06
N HIS A 590 -32.39 -24.22 -27.90
CA HIS A 590 -31.99 -22.81 -27.86
C HIS A 590 -32.34 -22.15 -29.19
N ALA A 591 -33.57 -21.64 -29.28
CA ALA A 591 -34.11 -21.15 -30.53
C ALA A 591 -33.71 -19.68 -30.80
N GLY A 592 -33.02 -19.47 -31.92
CA GLY A 592 -32.83 -18.17 -32.56
C GLY A 592 -31.82 -18.25 -33.69
N PHE A 593 -32.27 -18.45 -34.93
CA PHE A 593 -31.46 -18.23 -36.13
C PHE A 593 -31.80 -16.86 -36.73
N PRO A 594 -30.84 -16.14 -37.35
CA PRO A 594 -29.43 -16.47 -37.46
C PRO A 594 -28.68 -16.37 -36.11
N ASP A 595 -27.62 -17.18 -35.94
CA ASP A 595 -26.74 -17.25 -34.78
C ASP A 595 -25.27 -17.23 -35.24
N ALA A 596 -24.70 -16.02 -35.33
CA ALA A 596 -23.35 -15.82 -35.86
C ALA A 596 -22.25 -16.51 -35.03
N GLU A 597 -22.41 -16.61 -33.71
CA GLU A 597 -21.42 -17.27 -32.85
C GLU A 597 -21.45 -18.78 -33.03
N LEU A 598 -22.65 -19.37 -33.11
CA LEU A 598 -22.79 -20.79 -33.41
C LEU A 598 -22.33 -21.12 -34.84
N ALA A 599 -22.59 -20.23 -35.80
CA ALA A 599 -22.12 -20.37 -37.17
C ALA A 599 -20.59 -20.39 -37.24
N GLY A 600 -19.90 -19.43 -36.60
CA GLY A 600 -18.44 -19.39 -36.54
C GLY A 600 -17.83 -20.58 -35.79
N ALA A 601 -18.51 -21.05 -34.73
CA ALA A 601 -18.11 -22.27 -34.03
C ALA A 601 -18.23 -23.52 -34.94
N ALA A 602 -19.34 -23.65 -35.65
CA ALA A 602 -19.58 -24.77 -36.57
C ALA A 602 -18.62 -24.74 -37.77
N GLU A 603 -18.30 -23.56 -38.29
CA GLU A 603 -17.28 -23.37 -39.32
C GLU A 603 -15.91 -23.86 -38.83
N SER A 604 -15.52 -23.52 -37.61
CA SER A 604 -14.26 -23.99 -37.01
C SER A 604 -14.21 -25.53 -36.98
N PHE A 605 -15.30 -26.19 -36.55
CA PHE A 605 -15.39 -27.65 -36.54
C PHE A 605 -15.44 -28.28 -37.94
N ALA A 606 -15.96 -27.59 -38.96
CA ALA A 606 -16.01 -28.10 -40.33
C ALA A 606 -14.62 -28.28 -40.95
N HIS A 607 -13.59 -27.59 -40.43
CA HIS A 607 -12.21 -27.70 -40.90
C HIS A 607 -11.43 -28.88 -40.28
N VAL A 608 -12.04 -29.65 -39.36
CA VAL A 608 -11.38 -30.82 -38.75
C VAL A 608 -11.33 -31.97 -39.78
N PRO A 609 -10.22 -32.73 -39.87
CA PRO A 609 -10.17 -33.94 -40.68
C PRO A 609 -11.29 -34.91 -40.32
N ASP A 610 -11.99 -35.45 -41.32
CA ASP A 610 -13.14 -36.35 -41.16
C ASP A 610 -14.33 -35.74 -40.37
N ALA A 611 -14.47 -34.40 -40.38
CA ALA A 611 -15.63 -33.72 -39.80
C ALA A 611 -16.95 -34.24 -40.39
N ASP A 612 -17.96 -34.39 -39.53
CA ASP A 612 -19.31 -34.73 -39.96
C ASP A 612 -19.89 -33.60 -40.81
N ALA A 613 -20.56 -33.93 -41.93
CA ALA A 613 -21.18 -32.97 -42.83
C ALA A 613 -22.28 -32.10 -42.16
N ALA A 614 -22.73 -32.47 -40.96
CA ALA A 614 -23.57 -31.59 -40.13
C ALA A 614 -22.86 -30.27 -39.74
N TRP A 615 -21.54 -30.23 -39.61
CA TRP A 615 -20.83 -29.00 -39.23
C TRP A 615 -20.90 -27.89 -40.30
N PRO A 616 -20.49 -28.11 -41.56
CA PRO A 616 -20.66 -27.11 -42.61
C PRO A 616 -22.13 -26.75 -42.83
N TRP A 617 -23.04 -27.72 -42.65
CA TRP A 617 -24.47 -27.47 -42.71
C TRP A 617 -24.97 -26.48 -41.65
N ILE A 618 -24.54 -26.65 -40.39
CA ILE A 618 -24.88 -25.71 -39.31
C ILE A 618 -24.20 -24.36 -39.52
N ALA A 619 -22.95 -24.32 -39.99
CA ALA A 619 -22.27 -23.07 -40.31
C ALA A 619 -23.10 -22.23 -41.29
N ILE A 620 -23.62 -22.84 -42.35
CA ILE A 620 -24.44 -22.16 -43.37
C ILE A 620 -25.83 -21.81 -42.84
N THR A 621 -26.53 -22.76 -42.23
CA THR A 621 -27.94 -22.52 -41.81
C THR A 621 -28.06 -21.57 -40.62
N ALA A 622 -27.05 -21.51 -39.75
CA ALA A 622 -27.01 -20.54 -38.65
C ALA A 622 -26.47 -19.16 -39.08
N SER A 623 -25.83 -19.04 -40.24
CA SER A 623 -25.32 -17.76 -40.74
C SER A 623 -26.43 -16.83 -41.22
N ALA A 624 -26.08 -15.55 -41.45
CA ALA A 624 -26.96 -14.66 -42.22
C ALA A 624 -26.96 -15.04 -43.72
N PRO A 625 -28.01 -14.70 -44.49
CA PRO A 625 -28.19 -15.17 -45.87
C PRO A 625 -27.08 -14.78 -46.86
N ASP A 626 -26.33 -13.72 -46.57
CA ASP A 626 -25.32 -13.09 -47.43
C ASP A 626 -23.87 -13.45 -47.06
N VAL A 627 -23.68 -14.35 -46.10
CA VAL A 627 -22.34 -14.74 -45.61
C VAL A 627 -21.64 -15.71 -46.57
N TRP A 628 -22.39 -16.60 -47.21
CA TRP A 628 -21.86 -17.69 -48.03
C TRP A 628 -22.29 -17.56 -49.50
N ASP A 629 -21.36 -17.80 -50.41
CA ASP A 629 -21.65 -17.84 -51.85
C ASP A 629 -22.58 -19.03 -52.18
N ASP A 630 -23.45 -18.85 -53.18
CA ASP A 630 -24.42 -19.87 -53.61
C ASP A 630 -23.75 -21.22 -53.96
N GLU A 631 -22.54 -21.21 -54.52
CA GLU A 631 -21.77 -22.42 -54.83
C GLU A 631 -21.43 -23.24 -53.58
N VAL A 632 -21.09 -22.58 -52.47
CA VAL A 632 -20.76 -23.24 -51.19
C VAL A 632 -22.02 -23.82 -50.54
N VAL A 633 -23.13 -23.08 -50.61
CA VAL A 633 -24.45 -23.54 -50.15
C VAL A 633 -24.88 -24.79 -50.92
N ASP A 634 -24.85 -24.73 -52.25
CA ASP A 634 -25.26 -25.82 -53.12
C ASP A 634 -24.34 -27.05 -52.95
N GLY A 635 -23.02 -26.83 -52.83
CA GLY A 635 -22.05 -27.89 -52.54
C GLY A 635 -22.35 -28.62 -51.23
N THR A 636 -22.63 -27.87 -50.16
CA THR A 636 -22.96 -28.44 -48.85
C THR A 636 -24.28 -29.20 -48.86
N VAL A 637 -25.29 -28.71 -49.60
CA VAL A 637 -26.58 -29.40 -49.79
C VAL A 637 -26.37 -30.75 -50.47
N LEU A 638 -25.57 -30.79 -51.54
CA LEU A 638 -25.25 -32.02 -52.25
C LEU A 638 -24.45 -33.00 -51.38
N GLU A 639 -23.53 -32.49 -50.57
CA GLU A 639 -22.74 -33.31 -49.64
C GLU A 639 -23.61 -33.96 -48.56
N VAL A 640 -24.46 -33.19 -47.89
CA VAL A 640 -25.36 -33.67 -46.83
C VAL A 640 -26.39 -34.67 -47.36
N LEU A 641 -26.92 -34.44 -48.58
CA LEU A 641 -27.89 -35.34 -49.19
C LEU A 641 -27.23 -36.57 -49.86
N GLY A 642 -26.00 -36.44 -50.34
CA GLY A 642 -25.24 -37.49 -51.02
C GLY A 642 -24.46 -38.41 -50.07
N GLY A 643 -23.96 -37.87 -48.96
CA GLY A 643 -23.05 -38.53 -48.02
C GLY A 643 -23.72 -39.36 -46.92
N PRO A 644 -22.95 -40.22 -46.22
CA PRO A 644 -23.44 -40.97 -45.07
C PRO A 644 -23.48 -40.09 -43.82
N LEU A 645 -24.67 -39.64 -43.42
CA LEU A 645 -24.89 -38.98 -42.12
C LEU A 645 -25.17 -39.98 -41.00
N SER A 646 -24.60 -39.74 -39.82
CA SER A 646 -24.96 -40.44 -38.58
C SER A 646 -26.44 -40.19 -38.22
N PRO A 647 -27.10 -41.07 -37.44
CA PRO A 647 -28.48 -40.85 -37.00
C PRO A 647 -28.68 -39.52 -36.26
N ASP A 648 -27.71 -39.12 -35.43
CA ASP A 648 -27.76 -37.87 -34.66
C ASP A 648 -27.58 -36.66 -35.59
N SER A 649 -26.66 -36.75 -36.55
CA SER A 649 -26.40 -35.72 -37.56
C SER A 649 -27.62 -35.47 -38.45
N ARG A 650 -28.38 -36.51 -38.80
CA ARG A 650 -29.66 -36.35 -39.54
C ARG A 650 -30.68 -35.56 -38.74
N LEU A 651 -30.78 -35.80 -37.43
CA LEU A 651 -31.69 -35.04 -36.56
C LEU A 651 -31.25 -33.59 -36.47
N ILE A 652 -29.94 -33.33 -36.30
CA ILE A 652 -29.33 -31.99 -36.27
C ILE A 652 -29.65 -31.22 -37.56
N VAL A 653 -29.38 -31.82 -38.73
CA VAL A 653 -29.66 -31.24 -40.06
C VAL A 653 -31.16 -30.93 -40.20
N ALA A 654 -32.03 -31.87 -39.86
CA ALA A 654 -33.48 -31.68 -39.92
C ALA A 654 -33.96 -30.53 -39.00
N HIS A 655 -33.50 -30.48 -37.75
CA HIS A 655 -33.94 -29.46 -36.79
C HIS A 655 -33.39 -28.07 -37.16
N SER A 656 -32.18 -27.98 -37.71
CA SER A 656 -31.62 -26.69 -38.16
C SER A 656 -32.44 -26.04 -39.27
N LEU A 657 -33.03 -26.83 -40.20
CA LEU A 657 -33.95 -26.28 -41.20
C LEU A 657 -35.27 -25.81 -40.62
N ARG A 658 -35.77 -26.50 -39.59
CA ARG A 658 -36.94 -26.02 -38.86
C ARG A 658 -36.64 -24.68 -38.18
N LEU A 659 -35.47 -24.51 -37.58
CA LEU A 659 -35.03 -23.23 -37.03
C LEU A 659 -34.89 -22.15 -38.11
N LEU A 660 -34.27 -22.49 -39.25
CA LEU A 660 -34.14 -21.61 -40.42
C LEU A 660 -35.50 -21.10 -40.91
N GLY A 661 -36.49 -22.00 -41.04
CA GLY A 661 -37.85 -21.62 -41.45
C GLY A 661 -38.56 -20.71 -40.46
N ALA A 662 -38.26 -20.86 -39.16
CA ALA A 662 -38.80 -20.03 -38.10
C ALA A 662 -38.02 -18.70 -37.89
N ALA A 663 -36.85 -18.55 -38.53
CA ALA A 663 -35.90 -17.48 -38.26
C ALA A 663 -36.40 -16.07 -38.65
N PRO A 664 -36.38 -15.07 -37.75
CA PRO A 664 -36.56 -13.68 -38.13
C PRO A 664 -35.30 -13.19 -38.87
N GLY A 665 -35.45 -12.70 -40.12
CA GLY A 665 -34.34 -12.13 -40.91
C GLY A 665 -34.04 -12.86 -42.22
N TRP A 666 -34.58 -14.05 -42.43
CA TRP A 666 -34.54 -14.73 -43.72
C TRP A 666 -35.71 -14.28 -44.61
N GLU A 667 -35.41 -13.73 -45.78
CA GLU A 667 -36.43 -13.28 -46.71
C GLU A 667 -37.18 -14.45 -47.37
N PRO A 668 -38.46 -14.29 -47.75
CA PRO A 668 -39.23 -15.33 -48.42
C PRO A 668 -38.55 -15.89 -49.69
N LEU A 669 -37.87 -15.04 -50.46
CA LEU A 669 -37.12 -15.46 -51.65
C LEU A 669 -35.97 -16.43 -51.30
N GLU A 670 -35.27 -16.20 -50.19
CA GLU A 670 -34.16 -17.06 -49.77
C GLU A 670 -34.67 -18.44 -49.34
N LEU A 671 -35.80 -18.49 -48.63
CA LEU A 671 -36.42 -19.77 -48.26
C LEU A 671 -36.99 -20.51 -49.48
N ALA A 672 -37.47 -19.79 -50.49
CA ALA A 672 -37.84 -20.38 -51.77
C ALA A 672 -36.63 -21.01 -52.47
N ARG A 673 -35.47 -20.33 -52.47
CA ARG A 673 -34.21 -20.90 -52.99
C ARG A 673 -33.80 -22.16 -52.24
N TRP A 674 -33.93 -22.19 -50.91
CA TRP A 674 -33.71 -23.41 -50.11
C TRP A 674 -34.63 -24.57 -50.51
N VAL A 675 -35.91 -24.32 -50.78
CA VAL A 675 -36.83 -25.36 -51.30
C VAL A 675 -36.33 -25.89 -52.65
N VAL A 676 -35.93 -25.01 -53.57
CA VAL A 676 -35.39 -25.45 -54.88
C VAL A 676 -34.12 -26.27 -54.72
N ARG A 677 -33.16 -25.81 -53.92
CA ARG A 677 -31.90 -26.51 -53.64
C ARG A 677 -32.12 -27.93 -53.10
N LEU A 678 -32.96 -28.05 -52.09
CA LEU A 678 -33.26 -29.32 -51.43
C LEU A 678 -34.03 -30.30 -52.33
N THR A 679 -34.79 -29.80 -53.30
CA THR A 679 -35.59 -30.63 -54.22
C THR A 679 -34.83 -31.07 -55.46
N LEU A 680 -33.81 -30.30 -55.89
CA LEU A 680 -32.98 -30.61 -57.05
C LEU A 680 -31.86 -31.59 -56.77
N ALA A 681 -31.52 -31.84 -55.49
CA ALA A 681 -30.57 -32.88 -55.14
C ALA A 681 -31.11 -34.28 -55.50
N ASP A 682 -30.26 -35.12 -56.09
CA ASP A 682 -30.54 -36.43 -56.73
C ASP A 682 -31.16 -37.52 -55.80
N ARG A 683 -31.55 -37.16 -54.57
CA ARG A 683 -32.21 -38.02 -53.58
C ARG A 683 -33.51 -37.41 -53.07
N MET A 684 -34.57 -37.53 -53.87
CA MET A 684 -35.87 -36.92 -53.62
C MET A 684 -36.46 -37.18 -52.21
N ASP A 685 -36.27 -38.36 -51.61
CA ASP A 685 -36.91 -38.67 -50.32
C ASP A 685 -36.20 -38.03 -49.11
N ALA A 686 -34.88 -37.86 -49.17
CA ALA A 686 -34.14 -37.11 -48.15
C ALA A 686 -34.43 -35.61 -48.26
N GLY A 687 -34.41 -35.07 -49.48
CA GLY A 687 -34.78 -33.69 -49.77
C GLY A 687 -36.20 -33.33 -49.31
N LYS A 688 -37.20 -34.19 -49.61
CA LYS A 688 -38.58 -34.03 -49.11
C LYS A 688 -38.66 -33.90 -47.60
N THR A 689 -37.88 -34.70 -46.87
CA THR A 689 -37.86 -34.67 -45.39
C THR A 689 -37.36 -33.32 -44.89
N LEU A 690 -36.26 -32.83 -45.48
CA LEU A 690 -35.66 -31.55 -45.14
C LEU A 690 -36.57 -30.35 -45.50
N VAL A 691 -37.19 -30.37 -46.68
CA VAL A 691 -38.20 -29.35 -47.07
C VAL A 691 -39.39 -29.37 -46.12
N THR A 692 -39.83 -30.55 -45.66
CA THR A 692 -40.93 -30.66 -44.68
C THR A 692 -40.57 -29.98 -43.37
N GLU A 693 -39.34 -30.15 -42.86
CA GLU A 693 -38.90 -29.47 -41.64
C GLU A 693 -38.79 -27.96 -41.81
N LEU A 694 -38.29 -27.48 -42.96
CA LEU A 694 -38.27 -26.05 -43.31
C LEU A 694 -39.69 -25.45 -43.25
N LEU A 695 -40.66 -26.13 -43.87
CA LEU A 695 -42.07 -25.71 -43.88
C LEU A 695 -42.74 -25.81 -42.50
N ARG A 696 -42.32 -26.76 -41.65
CA ARG A 696 -42.73 -26.81 -40.23
C ARG A 696 -42.19 -25.59 -39.48
N GLY A 697 -40.96 -25.19 -39.76
CA GLY A 697 -40.36 -23.96 -39.25
C GLY A 697 -41.16 -22.72 -39.61
N ILE A 698 -41.53 -22.57 -40.89
CA ILE A 698 -42.39 -21.47 -41.34
C ILE A 698 -43.74 -21.50 -40.62
N SER A 699 -44.30 -22.69 -40.40
CA SER A 699 -45.55 -22.88 -39.64
C SER A 699 -45.42 -22.44 -38.17
N ASP A 700 -44.23 -22.50 -37.58
CA ASP A 700 -44.01 -22.08 -36.19
C ASP A 700 -43.94 -20.55 -36.03
N ARG A 701 -43.88 -19.79 -37.14
CA ARG A 701 -43.86 -18.32 -37.13
C ARG A 701 -45.22 -17.72 -36.73
N THR A 702 -45.18 -16.52 -36.18
CA THR A 702 -46.41 -15.74 -35.89
C THR A 702 -47.10 -15.20 -37.14
N ASP A 703 -46.33 -14.92 -38.20
CA ASP A 703 -46.77 -14.42 -39.51
C ASP A 703 -46.78 -15.52 -40.59
N ALA A 704 -46.87 -16.79 -40.17
CA ALA A 704 -46.64 -17.96 -41.01
C ALA A 704 -47.41 -17.99 -42.35
N GLU A 705 -48.68 -17.58 -42.36
CA GLU A 705 -49.52 -17.63 -43.57
C GLU A 705 -49.12 -16.61 -44.65
N PRO A 706 -49.06 -15.29 -44.37
CA PRO A 706 -48.60 -14.32 -45.35
C PRO A 706 -47.13 -14.55 -45.74
N PHE A 707 -46.31 -15.02 -44.80
CA PHE A 707 -44.91 -15.33 -45.07
C PHE A 707 -44.76 -16.55 -46.00
N LEU A 708 -45.52 -17.63 -45.77
CA LEU A 708 -45.54 -18.77 -46.68
C LEU A 708 -46.07 -18.36 -48.06
N ALA A 709 -47.14 -17.56 -48.13
CA ALA A 709 -47.68 -17.07 -49.40
C ALA A 709 -46.60 -16.34 -50.23
N THR A 710 -45.85 -15.45 -49.59
CA THR A 710 -44.75 -14.70 -50.23
C THR A 710 -43.57 -15.61 -50.60
N THR A 711 -43.34 -16.69 -49.84
CA THR A 711 -42.30 -17.70 -50.14
C THR A 711 -42.69 -18.57 -51.34
N LEU A 712 -43.99 -18.86 -51.51
CA LEU A 712 -44.51 -19.64 -52.63
C LEU A 712 -44.52 -18.84 -53.94
N ASP A 713 -44.67 -17.52 -53.88
CA ASP A 713 -44.75 -16.64 -55.04
C ASP A 713 -43.63 -16.88 -56.09
N PRO A 714 -42.32 -16.80 -55.73
CA PRO A 714 -41.24 -17.08 -56.69
C PRO A 714 -41.15 -18.55 -57.11
N LEU A 715 -41.68 -19.49 -56.31
CA LEU A 715 -41.67 -20.91 -56.69
C LEU A 715 -42.69 -21.20 -57.79
N LEU A 716 -43.79 -20.46 -57.85
CA LEU A 716 -44.82 -20.62 -58.87
C LEU A 716 -44.42 -20.03 -60.22
N ASP A 717 -43.42 -19.16 -60.25
CA ASP A 717 -42.83 -18.63 -61.49
C ASP A 717 -41.85 -19.63 -62.16
N LEU A 718 -41.57 -20.77 -61.51
CA LEU A 718 -40.81 -21.87 -62.12
C LEU A 718 -41.59 -22.53 -63.27
N GLN A 719 -40.87 -23.20 -64.17
CA GLN A 719 -41.52 -23.95 -65.27
C GLN A 719 -42.51 -24.99 -64.70
N PRO A 720 -43.68 -25.22 -65.33
CA PRO A 720 -44.73 -26.10 -64.78
C PRO A 720 -44.29 -27.55 -64.49
N ASP A 721 -43.23 -28.01 -65.15
CA ASP A 721 -42.61 -29.34 -65.01
C ASP A 721 -41.41 -29.36 -64.05
N HIS A 722 -41.09 -28.23 -63.41
CA HIS A 722 -39.96 -28.13 -62.49
C HIS A 722 -40.15 -29.07 -61.27
N PRO A 723 -39.15 -29.91 -60.91
CA PRO A 723 -39.31 -30.97 -59.90
C PRO A 723 -39.60 -30.46 -58.48
N ALA A 724 -39.24 -29.20 -58.18
CA ALA A 724 -39.56 -28.55 -56.90
C ALA A 724 -41.08 -28.44 -56.64
N LEU A 725 -41.87 -28.23 -57.70
CA LEU A 725 -43.30 -27.94 -57.60
C LEU A 725 -44.14 -29.14 -57.10
N PRO A 726 -44.02 -30.36 -57.68
CA PRO A 726 -44.69 -31.54 -57.14
C PRO A 726 -44.20 -31.93 -55.73
N CYS A 727 -42.90 -31.75 -55.47
CA CYS A 727 -42.30 -32.07 -54.18
C CYS A 727 -42.88 -31.18 -53.06
N LEU A 728 -42.96 -29.87 -53.31
CA LEU A 728 -43.50 -28.88 -52.39
C LEU A 728 -44.92 -29.22 -51.93
N VAL A 729 -45.79 -29.68 -52.83
CA VAL A 729 -47.18 -30.05 -52.46
C VAL A 729 -47.21 -31.24 -51.49
N GLY A 730 -46.37 -32.26 -51.71
CA GLY A 730 -46.25 -33.38 -50.78
C GLY A 730 -45.68 -32.96 -49.42
N CYS A 731 -44.70 -32.05 -49.42
CA CYS A 731 -44.10 -31.54 -48.19
C CYS A 731 -45.03 -30.64 -47.38
N LEU A 732 -45.87 -29.81 -48.03
CA LEU A 732 -46.87 -28.98 -47.36
C LEU A 732 -47.86 -29.84 -46.55
N GLU A 733 -48.33 -30.95 -47.13
CA GLU A 733 -49.20 -31.90 -46.42
C GLU A 733 -48.51 -32.52 -45.21
N ALA A 734 -47.27 -32.98 -45.38
CA ALA A 734 -46.47 -33.63 -44.33
C ALA A 734 -46.05 -32.64 -43.22
N ALA A 735 -45.91 -31.36 -43.55
CA ALA A 735 -45.62 -30.29 -42.62
C ALA A 735 -46.86 -29.81 -41.83
N GLY A 736 -48.05 -30.33 -42.15
CA GLY A 736 -49.29 -30.03 -41.41
C GLY A 736 -50.04 -28.80 -41.92
N TRP A 737 -49.69 -28.27 -43.09
CA TRP A 737 -50.44 -27.20 -43.75
C TRP A 737 -51.72 -27.79 -44.37
N ARG A 738 -52.82 -27.80 -43.61
CA ARG A 738 -54.11 -28.37 -44.02
C ARG A 738 -55.27 -27.39 -43.84
N SER A 739 -56.37 -27.68 -44.53
CA SER A 739 -57.68 -27.04 -44.36
C SER A 739 -57.64 -25.51 -44.49
N SER A 740 -58.11 -24.79 -43.47
CA SER A 740 -58.31 -23.34 -43.50
C SER A 740 -57.00 -22.53 -43.53
N ARG A 741 -55.91 -23.10 -43.00
CA ARG A 741 -54.60 -22.43 -42.97
C ARG A 741 -53.97 -22.39 -44.36
N LEU A 742 -53.94 -23.53 -45.04
CA LEU A 742 -53.47 -23.59 -46.43
C LEU A 742 -54.44 -22.86 -47.38
N GLY A 743 -55.75 -22.89 -47.11
CA GLY A 743 -56.74 -22.11 -47.86
C GLY A 743 -56.41 -20.62 -47.88
N ARG A 744 -56.10 -20.01 -46.73
CA ARG A 744 -55.70 -18.60 -46.65
C ARG A 744 -54.41 -18.27 -47.43
N VAL A 745 -53.46 -19.21 -47.45
CA VAL A 745 -52.22 -19.07 -48.23
C VAL A 745 -52.53 -19.13 -49.73
N VAL A 746 -53.35 -20.08 -50.17
CA VAL A 746 -53.76 -20.24 -51.57
C VAL A 746 -54.58 -19.03 -52.04
N ASP A 747 -55.47 -18.51 -51.20
CA ASP A 747 -56.24 -17.28 -51.49
C ASP A 747 -55.32 -16.06 -51.65
N ALA A 748 -54.24 -15.97 -50.87
CA ALA A 748 -53.27 -14.88 -50.95
C ALA A 748 -52.38 -14.95 -52.19
N VAL A 749 -52.07 -16.15 -52.68
CA VAL A 749 -51.20 -16.38 -53.85
C VAL A 749 -51.98 -16.33 -55.17
N GLY A 750 -53.26 -16.72 -55.15
CA GLY A 750 -54.13 -16.80 -56.33
C GLY A 750 -54.13 -18.20 -56.96
N LEU A 751 -55.31 -18.82 -57.04
CA LEU A 751 -55.49 -20.16 -57.62
C LEU A 751 -55.06 -20.24 -59.09
N GLU A 752 -55.21 -19.14 -59.83
CA GLU A 752 -54.84 -19.00 -61.24
C GLU A 752 -53.32 -19.07 -61.49
N ARG A 753 -52.49 -18.85 -60.45
CA ARG A 753 -51.04 -18.96 -60.55
C ARG A 753 -50.53 -20.37 -60.28
N LEU A 754 -51.38 -21.27 -59.80
CA LEU A 754 -50.99 -22.67 -59.60
C LEU A 754 -50.92 -23.40 -60.95
N PRO A 755 -49.80 -24.09 -61.27
CA PRO A 755 -49.73 -24.95 -62.44
C PRO A 755 -50.88 -25.96 -62.47
N GLN A 756 -51.47 -26.19 -63.65
CA GLN A 756 -52.66 -27.05 -63.79
C GLN A 756 -52.46 -28.46 -63.20
N GLY A 757 -51.22 -28.98 -63.21
CA GLY A 757 -50.87 -30.26 -62.60
C GLY A 757 -50.90 -30.28 -61.06
N LEU A 758 -50.79 -29.13 -60.38
CA LEU A 758 -50.81 -29.03 -58.92
C LEU A 758 -52.22 -28.78 -58.36
N LEU A 759 -53.13 -28.22 -59.15
CA LEU A 759 -54.51 -27.89 -58.74
C LEU A 759 -55.25 -29.06 -58.07
N PRO A 760 -55.23 -30.31 -58.60
CA PRO A 760 -55.95 -31.42 -57.96
C PRO A 760 -55.35 -31.83 -56.60
N HIS A 761 -54.06 -31.59 -56.40
CA HIS A 761 -53.37 -31.91 -55.15
C HIS A 761 -53.59 -30.82 -54.11
N VAL A 762 -53.53 -29.54 -54.51
CA VAL A 762 -53.83 -28.40 -53.63
C VAL A 762 -55.30 -28.38 -53.22
N ALA A 763 -56.23 -28.64 -54.15
CA ALA A 763 -57.66 -28.75 -53.87
C ALA A 763 -57.97 -29.80 -52.78
N ARG A 764 -57.28 -30.95 -52.84
CA ARG A 764 -57.38 -32.03 -51.84
C ARG A 764 -56.92 -31.58 -50.45
N LEU A 765 -55.87 -30.76 -50.36
CA LEU A 765 -55.30 -30.29 -49.08
C LEU A 765 -56.11 -29.16 -48.43
N VAL A 766 -56.75 -28.32 -49.24
CA VAL A 766 -57.63 -27.23 -48.78
C VAL A 766 -59.04 -27.75 -48.42
N GLY A 767 -59.36 -29.00 -48.80
CA GLY A 767 -60.66 -29.62 -48.53
C GLY A 767 -61.74 -29.27 -49.56
N GLY A 768 -61.34 -28.76 -50.73
CA GLY A 768 -62.22 -28.61 -51.89
C GLY A 768 -62.47 -29.98 -52.53
N ALA A 769 -63.72 -30.25 -52.92
CA ALA A 769 -64.00 -31.38 -53.80
C ALA A 769 -63.20 -31.20 -55.11
N PRO A 770 -62.63 -32.29 -55.68
CA PRO A 770 -61.70 -32.23 -56.79
C PRO A 770 -62.24 -31.56 -58.05
#